data_AF-A0A9E1EVX2-F1
#
_entry.id   AF-A0A9E1EVX2-F1
#
_cell.length_a   1.000
_cell.length_b   1.000
_cell.length_c   1.000
_cell.angle_alpha   90.00
_cell.angle_beta   90.00
_cell.angle_gamma   90.00
#
_symmetry.space_group_name_H-M   'P 1'
#
loop_
_entity.id
_entity.type
_entity.pdbx_description
1 polymer ?
#
loop_
_entity_poly.entity_id
_entity_poly.type
_entity_poly.pdbx_seq_one_letter_code
_entity_poly.pdbx_strand_id
1 'polypeptide(L)'
;MLAGKDNLFVVACNKCFKEFETTQEPDCSCFTAIAEAQGKHITGSVKVDFLCNKIQTEKTLAGLVPEGTENVVVVSCGLGVQTVADLAAVPTFTATNSLNYVGHHGMALTKKTCGACAQCYLNATGGICPIVDCSKSLVNGQCGGAKNGKCEIDPKKDCAWEKIYQRLEKQGRTKEFLHQPVQLRDYSVASVDEIQAYVTEARARRFEGFYGGVHPTEHKDYTEHLALQKFPEPDTVILPLAMHIGAPANPVVNPGDYVKVGQLIGEQAGFIGAPVHSSVSGTVVAVEPHTHPNKGPGILSVVIKNDGKNVLHESVVPNKPLEELTADEIIDIVKEKGIVGMGGATFPTYVKLKPGKPIDAVLINGSECEPYLTADHRIMLEYADDIVFGLRAMMKAVSAPEGVILIEDNKPDAVALMEEKVAPYDNIRVVAAKTQYPEGAEKMLIKKVMGRQVPSGKLPADVGCVVSNTSTAKAISDAIQKGMPLVERAVSVTGDFIRNPGNYMVKLGTNVQEIIDHCGGVTGEDIVLKMGGPMMGAPINDTNVPIIKGSNGIIAIAADHTEEKECIKCGRCVDVCPMELKPLEFYKYGQLGDAEKLLSLNIMDCFSCKCCEYICSSKIPLVSKINAAKGLVMPLLKKK
;
A
#
# COMPACT_ATOMS: atom_id res chain seq x y z
N MET A 1 38.70 -3.42 25.40
CA MET A 1 38.48 -3.47 23.93
C MET A 1 39.73 -3.03 23.14
N LEU A 2 40.23 -1.80 23.33
CA LEU A 2 41.26 -1.17 22.49
C LEU A 2 42.73 -1.52 22.81
N ALA A 3 43.00 -2.27 23.87
CA ALA A 3 44.35 -2.70 24.21
C ALA A 3 44.99 -3.48 23.02
N GLY A 4 46.22 -3.09 22.67
CA GLY A 4 46.98 -3.68 21.56
C GLY A 4 46.43 -3.41 20.15
N LYS A 5 45.46 -2.50 19.98
CA LYS A 5 44.86 -2.15 18.68
C LYS A 5 45.12 -0.69 18.40
N ASP A 6 45.46 -0.36 17.16
CA ASP A 6 45.65 1.01 16.69
C ASP A 6 45.16 1.14 15.26
N ASN A 7 45.24 2.33 14.66
CA ASN A 7 44.83 2.60 13.28
C ASN A 7 43.39 2.13 13.01
N LEU A 8 42.44 2.73 13.71
CA LEU A 8 41.04 2.31 13.78
C LEU A 8 40.18 3.06 12.75
N PHE A 9 39.36 2.32 12.01
CA PHE A 9 38.28 2.90 11.19
C PHE A 9 36.92 2.65 11.86
N VAL A 10 36.14 3.71 12.12
CA VAL A 10 34.91 3.62 12.90
C VAL A 10 33.67 3.61 12.00
N VAL A 11 32.85 2.57 12.09
CA VAL A 11 31.61 2.40 11.33
C VAL A 11 30.42 2.41 12.27
N ALA A 12 29.49 3.35 12.10
CA ALA A 12 28.28 3.42 12.93
C ALA A 12 27.01 3.13 12.13
N CYS A 13 26.03 2.49 12.77
CA CYS A 13 24.69 2.36 12.19
C CYS A 13 23.88 3.63 12.48
N ASN A 14 23.33 4.26 11.44
CA ASN A 14 22.65 5.55 11.58
C ASN A 14 21.15 5.46 11.87
N LYS A 15 20.52 4.29 11.65
CA LYS A 15 19.04 4.16 11.55
C LYS A 15 18.40 3.06 12.39
N CYS A 16 19.18 2.23 13.09
CA CYS A 16 18.64 1.19 13.97
C CYS A 16 18.43 1.77 15.38
N PHE A 17 17.25 2.37 15.60
CA PHE A 17 16.68 2.81 16.88
C PHE A 17 17.53 3.81 17.69
N LYS A 18 17.12 5.08 17.67
CA LYS A 18 17.52 6.12 18.63
C LYS A 18 16.29 6.40 19.49
N GLU A 19 16.44 6.45 20.81
CA GLU A 19 15.38 7.02 21.66
C GLU A 19 15.02 8.41 21.12
N PHE A 20 13.73 8.71 21.12
CA PHE A 20 13.10 9.87 20.48
C PHE A 20 13.55 11.24 21.03
N GLU A 21 14.59 11.29 21.87
CA GLU A 21 14.97 12.47 22.63
C GLU A 21 16.24 13.19 22.11
N THR A 22 17.04 12.58 21.21
CA THR A 22 18.22 13.28 20.66
C THR A 22 18.45 13.03 19.15
N THR A 23 18.53 14.11 18.36
CA THR A 23 18.95 14.10 16.94
C THR A 23 20.47 14.14 16.77
N GLN A 24 21.21 14.39 17.86
CA GLN A 24 22.67 14.33 17.90
C GLN A 24 23.11 12.99 18.48
N GLU A 25 23.93 12.25 17.72
CA GLU A 25 24.66 11.10 18.26
C GLU A 25 26.02 11.58 18.77
N PRO A 26 26.31 11.42 20.07
CA PRO A 26 27.68 11.36 20.53
C PRO A 26 28.37 10.06 20.08
N ASP A 27 27.72 8.91 19.83
CA ASP A 27 28.42 7.61 19.88
C ASP A 27 29.63 7.40 18.93
N CYS A 28 29.57 7.84 17.66
CA CYS A 28 30.73 7.71 16.76
C CYS A 28 31.84 8.70 17.14
N SER A 29 31.50 9.98 17.37
CA SER A 29 32.46 11.03 17.75
C SER A 29 32.96 10.87 19.19
N CYS A 30 32.14 10.35 20.09
CA CYS A 30 32.44 10.01 21.47
C CYS A 30 33.35 8.79 21.52
N PHE A 31 33.05 7.74 20.73
CA PHE A 31 33.98 6.62 20.61
C PHE A 31 35.33 7.08 20.04
N THR A 32 35.33 7.87 18.95
CA THR A 32 36.55 8.48 18.38
C THR A 32 37.31 9.26 19.45
N ALA A 33 36.65 10.15 20.19
CA ALA A 33 37.28 10.94 21.26
C ALA A 33 37.83 10.07 22.39
N ILE A 34 37.10 9.03 22.82
CA ILE A 34 37.57 8.08 23.85
C ILE A 34 38.80 7.30 23.36
N ALA A 35 38.79 6.88 22.09
CA ALA A 35 39.91 6.16 21.49
C ALA A 35 41.14 7.06 21.35
N GLU A 36 40.97 8.29 20.85
CA GLU A 36 42.04 9.29 20.75
C GLU A 36 42.61 9.68 22.12
N ALA A 37 41.76 9.84 23.14
CA ALA A 37 42.20 10.09 24.51
C ALA A 37 43.00 8.92 25.12
N GLN A 38 42.83 7.70 24.60
CA GLN A 38 43.64 6.52 24.93
C GLN A 38 44.88 6.37 24.04
N GLY A 39 45.21 7.39 23.26
CA GLY A 39 46.36 7.42 22.36
C GLY A 39 46.19 6.57 21.10
N LYS A 40 44.96 6.30 20.66
CA LYS A 40 44.69 5.55 19.43
C LYS A 40 44.51 6.47 18.24
N HIS A 41 45.07 6.07 17.11
CA HIS A 41 44.94 6.75 15.84
C HIS A 41 43.65 6.31 15.12
N ILE A 42 42.83 7.27 14.72
CA ILE A 42 41.60 7.04 13.96
C ILE A 42 41.87 7.36 12.49
N THR A 43 41.78 6.34 11.63
CA THR A 43 42.04 6.50 10.19
C THR A 43 40.84 7.13 9.47
N GLY A 44 39.64 6.98 10.02
CA GLY A 44 38.43 7.61 9.49
C GLY A 44 37.16 7.10 10.19
N SER A 45 36.02 7.66 9.80
CA SER A 45 34.72 7.16 10.25
C SER A 45 33.63 7.31 9.20
N VAL A 46 32.61 6.45 9.28
CA VAL A 46 31.44 6.49 8.39
C VAL A 46 30.17 6.08 9.13
N LYS A 47 29.06 6.71 8.76
CA LYS A 47 27.73 6.30 9.19
C LYS A 47 26.99 5.64 8.03
N VAL A 48 26.42 4.47 8.26
CA VAL A 48 25.65 3.72 7.26
C VAL A 48 24.22 3.53 7.75
N ASP A 49 23.26 3.93 6.93
CA ASP A 49 21.85 3.65 7.19
C ASP A 49 21.61 2.14 7.10
N PHE A 50 21.08 1.55 8.18
CA PHE A 50 20.82 0.12 8.30
C PHE A 50 22.04 -0.74 7.96
N LEU A 51 23.09 -0.64 8.76
CA LEU A 51 24.38 -1.32 8.54
C LEU A 51 24.28 -2.85 8.30
N CYS A 52 23.20 -3.47 8.77
CA CYS A 52 22.83 -4.86 8.54
C CYS A 52 22.40 -5.19 7.10
N ASN A 53 22.12 -4.20 6.24
CA ASN A 53 21.86 -4.36 4.82
C ASN A 53 23.20 -4.54 4.07
N LYS A 54 23.52 -5.79 3.70
CA LYS A 54 24.81 -6.12 3.06
C LYS A 54 25.08 -5.29 1.81
N ILE A 55 24.13 -5.17 0.89
CA ILE A 55 24.34 -4.50 -0.40
C ILE A 55 24.64 -3.02 -0.18
N GLN A 56 23.91 -2.37 0.73
CA GLN A 56 24.12 -0.97 1.05
C GLN A 56 25.47 -0.77 1.75
N THR A 57 25.75 -1.56 2.77
CA THR A 57 27.00 -1.47 3.54
C THR A 57 28.22 -1.72 2.67
N GLU A 58 28.18 -2.73 1.79
CA GLU A 58 29.26 -3.03 0.85
C GLU A 58 29.53 -1.84 -0.08
N LYS A 59 28.49 -1.26 -0.69
CA LYS A 59 28.62 -0.07 -1.55
C LYS A 59 29.16 1.14 -0.80
N THR A 60 28.71 1.35 0.44
CA THR A 60 29.16 2.49 1.23
C THR A 60 30.60 2.30 1.71
N LEU A 61 31.00 1.09 2.12
CA LEU A 61 32.36 0.84 2.61
C LEU A 61 33.39 0.70 1.48
N ALA A 62 32.97 0.39 0.24
CA ALA A 62 33.85 0.28 -0.90
C ALA A 62 34.66 1.57 -1.12
N GLY A 63 35.98 1.48 -0.93
CA GLY A 63 36.91 2.60 -1.11
C GLY A 63 36.93 3.64 0.03
N LEU A 64 36.16 3.44 1.11
CA LEU A 64 36.15 4.37 2.25
C LEU A 64 37.12 3.98 3.38
N VAL A 65 37.53 2.72 3.46
CA VAL A 65 38.50 2.27 4.47
C VAL A 65 39.91 2.65 3.99
N PRO A 66 40.61 3.61 4.64
CA PRO A 66 41.90 4.09 4.16
C PRO A 66 42.99 3.01 4.25
N GLU A 67 43.95 3.08 3.32
CA GLU A 67 45.17 2.27 3.36
C GLU A 67 45.94 2.54 4.66
N GLY A 68 46.38 1.48 5.35
CA GLY A 68 46.97 1.57 6.68
C GLY A 68 45.98 1.39 7.86
N THR A 69 44.69 1.21 7.59
CA THR A 69 43.73 0.76 8.63
C THR A 69 44.05 -0.66 9.06
N GLU A 70 44.24 -0.89 10.36
CA GLU A 70 44.52 -2.21 10.93
C GLU A 70 43.29 -2.86 11.55
N ASN A 71 42.33 -2.06 12.02
CA ASN A 71 41.16 -2.55 12.76
C ASN A 71 39.92 -1.73 12.39
N VAL A 72 38.78 -2.41 12.21
CA VAL A 72 37.48 -1.75 12.06
C VAL A 72 36.69 -1.86 13.36
N VAL A 73 36.17 -0.74 13.85
CA VAL A 73 35.28 -0.69 15.01
C VAL A 73 33.87 -0.37 14.56
N VAL A 74 32.89 -1.13 15.05
CA VAL A 74 31.49 -1.03 14.68
C VAL A 74 30.64 -0.63 15.88
N VAL A 75 30.00 0.53 15.76
CA VAL A 75 29.01 1.07 16.70
C VAL A 75 27.62 0.69 16.19
N SER A 76 27.18 -0.53 16.48
CA SER A 76 25.91 -1.09 15.99
C SER A 76 25.56 -2.39 16.72
N CYS A 77 24.32 -2.85 16.55
CA CYS A 77 23.90 -4.16 17.01
C CYS A 77 24.67 -5.30 16.33
N GLY A 78 24.56 -6.49 16.88
CA GLY A 78 25.28 -7.68 16.40
C GLY A 78 25.04 -8.00 14.92
N LEU A 79 23.92 -7.59 14.32
CA LEU A 79 23.70 -7.74 12.88
C LEU A 79 24.64 -6.85 12.05
N GLY A 80 24.78 -5.58 12.44
CA GLY A 80 25.67 -4.65 11.76
C GLY A 80 27.12 -5.07 11.87
N VAL A 81 27.54 -5.49 13.07
CA VAL A 81 28.90 -5.99 13.34
C VAL A 81 29.22 -7.21 12.47
N GLN A 82 28.33 -8.21 12.45
CA GLN A 82 28.52 -9.41 11.61
C GLN A 82 28.55 -9.07 10.12
N THR A 83 27.75 -8.12 9.65
CA THR A 83 27.76 -7.68 8.25
C THR A 83 29.08 -7.01 7.89
N VAL A 84 29.59 -6.11 8.72
CA VAL A 84 30.89 -5.47 8.49
C VAL A 84 32.03 -6.48 8.59
N ALA A 85 31.98 -7.42 9.55
CA ALA A 85 33.01 -8.46 9.70
C ALA A 85 33.11 -9.41 8.50
N ASP A 86 32.03 -9.57 7.73
CA ASP A 86 32.06 -10.33 6.47
C ASP A 86 32.58 -9.52 5.27
N LEU A 87 32.62 -8.19 5.38
CA LEU A 87 33.01 -7.28 4.30
C LEU A 87 34.42 -6.68 4.49
N ALA A 88 34.83 -6.45 5.73
CA ALA A 88 36.12 -5.87 6.06
C ALA A 88 37.25 -6.89 5.84
N ALA A 89 38.35 -6.42 5.23
CA ALA A 89 39.56 -7.22 5.06
C ALA A 89 40.39 -7.35 6.36
N VAL A 90 40.09 -6.51 7.35
CA VAL A 90 40.79 -6.43 8.63
C VAL A 90 39.89 -6.82 9.80
N PRO A 91 40.45 -7.18 10.97
CA PRO A 91 39.67 -7.53 12.15
C PRO A 91 38.60 -6.48 12.50
N THR A 92 37.38 -6.95 12.75
CA THR A 92 36.23 -6.12 13.11
C THR A 92 35.86 -6.32 14.58
N PHE A 93 35.62 -5.22 15.28
CA PHE A 93 35.27 -5.19 16.70
C PHE A 93 33.97 -4.42 16.91
N THR A 94 33.15 -4.83 17.86
CA THR A 94 32.00 -4.08 18.32
C THR A 94 32.37 -3.15 19.48
N ALA A 95 31.82 -1.94 19.46
CA ALA A 95 31.90 -0.97 20.56
C ALA A 95 30.72 -1.07 21.53
N THR A 96 29.73 -1.94 21.28
CA THR A 96 28.42 -1.90 21.95
C THR A 96 27.92 -3.27 22.39
N ASN A 97 27.19 -3.30 23.50
CA ASN A 97 26.38 -4.43 23.94
C ASN A 97 24.89 -4.11 23.74
N SER A 98 24.28 -4.63 22.68
CA SER A 98 22.89 -4.28 22.36
C SER A 98 21.88 -5.17 23.07
N LEU A 99 20.89 -4.53 23.71
CA LEU A 99 19.68 -5.13 24.27
C LEU A 99 18.53 -4.99 23.25
N ASN A 100 17.55 -5.90 23.30
CA ASN A 100 16.27 -5.72 22.61
C ASN A 100 15.37 -4.76 23.40
N TYR A 101 14.72 -3.80 22.74
CA TYR A 101 13.70 -2.93 23.33
C TYR A 101 12.36 -3.14 22.61
N VAL A 102 11.24 -2.96 23.30
CA VAL A 102 9.90 -3.19 22.75
C VAL A 102 9.62 -2.15 21.65
N GLY A 103 9.57 -2.61 20.40
CA GLY A 103 9.37 -1.77 19.22
C GLY A 103 9.45 -2.54 17.91
N HIS A 104 8.61 -2.19 16.93
CA HIS A 104 8.62 -2.85 15.63
C HIS A 104 9.83 -2.38 14.80
N HIS A 105 10.85 -3.22 14.71
CA HIS A 105 12.14 -2.92 14.08
C HIS A 105 12.08 -2.98 12.55
N GLY A 106 12.76 -2.05 11.86
CA GLY A 106 13.14 -2.23 10.45
C GLY A 106 14.00 -3.49 10.31
N MET A 107 13.46 -4.54 9.68
CA MET A 107 14.19 -5.79 9.50
C MET A 107 15.20 -5.67 8.37
N ALA A 108 16.44 -6.03 8.66
CA ALA A 108 17.41 -6.36 7.64
C ALA A 108 16.98 -7.63 6.90
N LEU A 109 16.95 -7.59 5.56
CA LEU A 109 16.80 -8.77 4.69
C LEU A 109 18.11 -9.58 4.68
N THR A 110 18.52 -10.09 5.84
CA THR A 110 19.75 -10.87 6.03
C THR A 110 19.45 -12.20 6.69
N LYS A 111 20.24 -13.22 6.35
CA LYS A 111 20.21 -14.53 7.04
C LYS A 111 20.87 -14.47 8.42
N LYS A 112 21.61 -13.39 8.71
CA LYS A 112 22.25 -13.17 10.01
C LYS A 112 21.20 -12.92 11.09
N THR A 113 21.49 -13.39 12.29
CA THR A 113 20.64 -13.18 13.46
C THR A 113 21.47 -12.58 14.60
N CYS A 114 20.81 -11.95 15.56
CA CYS A 114 21.43 -11.43 16.77
C CYS A 114 20.52 -11.78 17.93
N GLY A 115 21.07 -12.38 18.98
CA GLY A 115 20.30 -12.74 20.17
C GLY A 115 19.92 -11.54 21.05
N ALA A 116 20.42 -10.34 20.73
CA ALA A 116 20.18 -9.10 21.47
C ALA A 116 20.33 -9.24 23.01
N CYS A 117 21.30 -10.06 23.41
CA CYS A 117 21.47 -10.54 24.77
C CYS A 117 22.20 -9.57 25.72
N ALA A 118 22.49 -8.35 25.26
CA ALA A 118 23.33 -7.36 25.97
C ALA A 118 24.72 -7.87 26.42
N GLN A 119 25.18 -9.00 25.89
CA GLN A 119 26.50 -9.58 26.12
C GLN A 119 27.12 -9.95 24.77
N CYS A 120 27.76 -9.00 24.10
CA CYS A 120 28.24 -9.22 22.75
C CYS A 120 29.58 -9.96 22.73
N TYR A 121 29.56 -11.21 22.26
CA TYR A 121 30.76 -12.06 22.15
C TYR A 121 31.56 -11.82 20.87
N LEU A 122 31.08 -10.98 19.94
CA LEU A 122 31.64 -10.83 18.59
C LEU A 122 33.10 -10.38 18.55
N ASN A 123 33.56 -9.66 19.58
CA ASN A 123 34.97 -9.28 19.73
C ASN A 123 35.89 -10.49 19.88
N ALA A 124 35.43 -11.50 20.64
CA ALA A 124 36.14 -12.75 20.91
C ALA A 124 36.05 -13.73 19.74
N THR A 125 34.92 -13.72 19.02
CA THR A 125 34.56 -14.75 18.05
C THR A 125 34.72 -14.33 16.59
N GLY A 126 35.52 -13.27 16.34
CA GLY A 126 35.80 -12.81 14.98
C GLY A 126 34.56 -12.38 14.21
N GLY A 127 33.54 -11.85 14.89
CA GLY A 127 32.32 -11.40 14.26
C GLY A 127 31.36 -12.53 13.84
N ILE A 128 31.45 -13.72 14.42
CA ILE A 128 30.45 -14.80 14.27
C ILE A 128 29.75 -15.00 15.62
N CYS A 129 28.42 -15.00 15.66
CA CYS A 129 27.70 -15.01 16.93
C CYS A 129 27.47 -16.45 17.46
N PRO A 130 28.15 -16.90 18.53
CA PRO A 130 27.97 -18.26 19.04
C PRO A 130 26.58 -18.47 19.65
N ILE A 131 25.89 -17.40 20.05
CA ILE A 131 24.57 -17.48 20.69
C ILE A 131 23.49 -17.95 19.73
N VAL A 132 23.54 -17.49 18.47
CA VAL A 132 22.48 -17.77 17.49
C VAL A 132 22.91 -18.79 16.43
N ASP A 133 24.21 -18.88 16.15
CA ASP A 133 24.73 -19.83 15.16
C ASP A 133 25.04 -21.21 15.77
N CYS A 134 25.29 -21.31 17.08
CA CYS A 134 25.42 -22.60 17.75
C CYS A 134 24.02 -23.17 18.05
N SER A 135 23.80 -24.43 17.70
CA SER A 135 22.53 -25.13 17.97
C SER A 135 22.17 -25.22 19.46
N LYS A 136 23.16 -25.13 20.35
CA LYS A 136 22.95 -25.12 21.81
C LYS A 136 22.98 -23.71 22.42
N SER A 137 23.31 -22.67 21.65
CA SER A 137 23.48 -21.30 22.14
C SER A 137 24.43 -21.15 23.34
N LEU A 138 25.37 -22.10 23.50
CA LEU A 138 26.32 -22.15 24.61
C LEU A 138 27.59 -21.39 24.25
N VAL A 139 28.14 -20.66 25.23
CA VAL A 139 29.50 -20.10 25.20
C VAL A 139 30.48 -20.88 26.08
N ASN A 140 29.96 -21.75 26.94
CA ASN A 140 30.69 -22.61 27.86
C ASN A 140 29.89 -23.90 28.11
N GLY A 141 30.56 -24.97 28.54
CA GLY A 141 29.95 -26.27 28.83
C GLY A 141 30.16 -27.33 27.74
N GLN A 142 29.54 -28.50 27.90
CA GLN A 142 29.75 -29.64 27.01
C GLN A 142 29.19 -29.38 25.60
N CYS A 143 30.10 -29.39 24.61
CA CYS A 143 29.78 -29.32 23.19
C CYS A 143 29.34 -30.71 22.66
N GLY A 144 28.45 -30.72 21.68
CA GLY A 144 28.06 -31.94 20.97
C GLY A 144 29.07 -32.40 19.91
N GLY A 145 30.04 -31.57 19.55
CA GLY A 145 31.02 -31.88 18.50
C GLY A 145 30.66 -31.30 17.12
N ALA A 146 31.57 -31.52 16.18
CA ALA A 146 31.45 -31.11 14.79
C ALA A 146 32.07 -32.16 13.87
N LYS A 147 31.38 -32.45 12.76
CA LYS A 147 31.83 -33.41 11.75
C LYS A 147 31.71 -32.80 10.37
N ASN A 148 32.81 -32.76 9.62
CA ASN A 148 32.86 -32.21 8.26
C ASN A 148 32.31 -30.77 8.15
N GLY A 149 32.65 -29.88 9.09
CA GLY A 149 32.14 -28.51 9.09
C GLY A 149 30.71 -28.34 9.62
N LYS A 150 30.01 -29.42 9.96
CA LYS A 150 28.60 -29.41 10.41
C LYS A 150 28.47 -29.69 11.90
N CYS A 151 27.43 -29.12 12.52
CA CYS A 151 27.12 -29.39 13.92
C CYS A 151 26.57 -30.81 14.09
N GLU A 152 27.04 -31.55 15.10
CA GLU A 152 26.53 -32.90 15.39
C GLU A 152 25.10 -32.92 15.94
N ILE A 153 24.67 -31.85 16.61
CA ILE A 153 23.31 -31.71 17.15
C ILE A 153 22.30 -31.31 16.06
N ASP A 154 22.73 -30.51 15.09
CA ASP A 154 21.90 -30.11 13.95
C ASP A 154 22.74 -30.19 12.65
N PRO A 155 22.68 -31.33 11.93
CA PRO A 155 23.48 -31.54 10.72
C PRO A 155 23.18 -30.53 9.59
N LYS A 156 22.05 -29.80 9.65
CA LYS A 156 21.72 -28.77 8.66
C LYS A 156 22.50 -27.49 8.90
N LYS A 157 23.00 -27.25 10.12
CA LYS A 157 23.79 -26.08 10.49
C LYS A 157 25.28 -26.34 10.35
N ASP A 158 25.99 -25.33 9.85
CA ASP A 158 27.44 -25.32 9.95
C ASP A 158 27.86 -25.12 11.41
N CYS A 159 28.97 -25.73 11.82
CA CYS A 159 29.48 -25.55 13.17
C CYS A 159 29.98 -24.11 13.38
N ALA A 160 29.30 -23.36 14.25
CA ALA A 160 29.68 -22.01 14.61
C ALA A 160 31.12 -21.93 15.16
N TRP A 161 31.50 -22.88 16.03
CA TRP A 161 32.83 -22.89 16.65
C TRP A 161 33.96 -23.17 15.67
N GLU A 162 33.73 -24.06 14.69
CA GLU A 162 34.69 -24.33 13.63
C GLU A 162 34.86 -23.10 12.73
N LYS A 163 33.76 -22.44 12.36
CA LYS A 163 33.81 -21.17 11.61
C LYS A 163 34.57 -20.06 12.37
N ILE A 164 34.32 -19.95 13.67
CA ILE A 164 35.03 -18.99 14.55
C ILE A 164 36.53 -19.29 14.53
N TYR A 165 36.92 -20.54 14.78
CA TYR A 165 38.32 -20.96 14.77
C TYR A 165 39.00 -20.63 13.43
N GLN A 166 38.40 -21.05 12.32
CA GLN A 166 38.95 -20.82 10.98
C GLN A 166 39.11 -19.32 10.66
N ARG A 167 38.15 -18.48 11.09
CA ARG A 167 38.23 -17.03 10.88
C ARG A 167 39.32 -16.41 11.73
N LEU A 168 39.44 -16.79 13.00
CA LEU A 168 40.50 -16.30 13.88
C LEU A 168 41.88 -16.78 13.47
N GLU A 169 42.02 -18.01 12.97
CA GLU A 169 43.26 -18.56 12.44
C GLU A 169 43.76 -17.75 11.23
N LYS A 170 42.87 -17.44 10.28
CA LYS A 170 43.16 -16.54 9.15
C LYS A 170 43.59 -15.13 9.59
N GLN A 171 43.13 -14.69 10.75
CA GLN A 171 43.48 -13.38 11.32
C GLN A 171 44.75 -13.44 12.22
N GLY A 172 45.30 -14.64 12.49
CA GLY A 172 46.39 -14.80 13.46
C GLY A 172 45.96 -14.58 14.93
N ARG A 173 44.65 -14.60 15.22
CA ARG A 173 44.04 -14.20 16.50
C ARG A 173 43.57 -15.38 17.37
N THR A 174 43.97 -16.62 17.05
CA THR A 174 43.57 -17.82 17.82
C THR A 174 43.99 -17.74 19.28
N LYS A 175 45.18 -17.17 19.58
CA LYS A 175 45.65 -16.95 20.95
C LYS A 175 44.76 -16.01 21.76
N GLU A 176 44.16 -14.99 21.13
CA GLU A 176 43.25 -14.08 21.83
C GLU A 176 42.04 -14.83 22.37
N PHE A 177 41.48 -15.73 21.56
CA PHE A 177 40.33 -16.53 21.94
C PHE A 177 40.67 -17.61 22.97
N LEU A 178 41.80 -18.30 22.83
CA LEU A 178 42.23 -19.36 23.75
C LEU A 178 42.65 -18.84 25.13
N HIS A 179 43.22 -17.64 25.20
CA HIS A 179 43.63 -17.02 26.48
C HIS A 179 42.54 -16.17 27.10
N GLN A 180 41.38 -16.03 26.45
CA GLN A 180 40.30 -15.24 26.99
C GLN A 180 39.70 -15.95 28.21
N PRO A 181 39.51 -15.24 29.35
CA PRO A 181 38.82 -15.83 30.50
C PRO A 181 37.41 -16.25 30.10
N VAL A 182 36.97 -17.40 30.63
CA VAL A 182 35.64 -17.97 30.38
C VAL A 182 34.58 -16.90 30.64
N GLN A 183 33.88 -16.49 29.58
CA GLN A 183 32.79 -15.54 29.66
C GLN A 183 31.52 -16.30 30.02
N LEU A 184 31.15 -16.31 31.30
CA LEU A 184 29.87 -16.87 31.71
C LEU A 184 28.74 -15.99 31.19
N ARG A 185 27.76 -16.62 30.55
CA ARG A 185 26.55 -15.94 30.09
C ARG A 185 25.64 -15.64 31.26
N ASP A 186 25.19 -14.39 31.35
CA ASP A 186 24.23 -13.94 32.34
C ASP A 186 22.83 -14.00 31.73
N TYR A 187 22.10 -15.05 32.08
CA TYR A 187 20.73 -15.27 31.60
C TYR A 187 19.71 -14.35 32.27
N SER A 188 20.07 -13.57 33.30
CA SER A 188 19.17 -12.62 33.96
C SER A 188 19.01 -11.30 33.20
N VAL A 189 19.96 -10.97 32.31
CA VAL A 189 19.99 -9.68 31.59
C VAL A 189 19.05 -9.66 30.38
N ALA A 190 18.82 -10.81 29.75
CA ALA A 190 17.94 -10.93 28.58
C ALA A 190 17.46 -12.37 28.40
N SER A 191 16.13 -12.57 28.35
CA SER A 191 15.53 -13.87 28.05
C SER A 191 15.58 -14.15 26.54
N VAL A 192 16.35 -15.16 26.15
CA VAL A 192 16.43 -15.60 24.74
C VAL A 192 15.08 -16.06 24.24
N ASP A 193 14.33 -16.78 25.08
CA ASP A 193 13.05 -17.35 24.71
C ASP A 193 12.01 -16.26 24.47
N GLU A 194 11.98 -15.22 25.31
CA GLU A 194 11.10 -14.06 25.12
C GLU A 194 11.45 -13.27 23.85
N ILE A 195 12.75 -13.04 23.59
CA ILE A 195 13.20 -12.34 22.38
C ILE A 195 12.89 -13.18 21.13
N GLN A 196 13.13 -14.49 21.17
CA GLN A 196 12.84 -15.41 20.07
C GLN A 196 11.34 -15.48 19.82
N ALA A 197 10.51 -15.55 20.86
CA ALA A 197 9.06 -15.51 20.77
C ALA A 197 8.59 -14.18 20.15
N TYR A 198 9.10 -13.05 20.65
CA TYR A 198 8.80 -11.71 20.12
C TYR A 198 9.19 -11.56 18.64
N VAL A 199 10.39 -11.99 18.24
CA VAL A 199 10.85 -11.92 16.84
C VAL A 199 10.02 -12.84 15.95
N THR A 200 9.68 -14.02 16.44
CA THR A 200 8.84 -14.98 15.71
C THR A 200 7.44 -14.43 15.51
N GLU A 201 6.84 -13.88 16.56
CA GLU A 201 5.53 -13.24 16.53
C GLU A 201 5.52 -11.99 15.63
N ALA A 202 6.50 -11.10 15.75
CA ALA A 202 6.62 -9.91 14.91
C ALA A 202 6.82 -10.28 13.43
N ARG A 203 7.52 -11.38 13.12
CA ARG A 203 7.61 -11.92 11.76
C ARG A 203 6.29 -12.52 11.32
N ALA A 204 5.63 -13.33 12.15
CA ALA A 204 4.34 -13.93 11.85
C ALA A 204 3.29 -12.85 11.52
N ARG A 205 3.14 -11.83 12.39
CA ARG A 205 2.25 -10.68 12.15
C ARG A 205 2.61 -9.90 10.87
N ARG A 206 3.89 -9.83 10.50
CA ARG A 206 4.34 -9.19 9.23
C ARG A 206 4.04 -10.01 7.98
N PHE A 207 3.95 -11.33 8.10
CA PHE A 207 3.60 -12.21 6.99
C PHE A 207 2.09 -12.52 6.94
N GLU A 208 1.32 -12.08 7.93
CA GLU A 208 -0.13 -12.18 7.97
C GLU A 208 -0.76 -11.07 7.10
N GLY A 209 -0.73 -11.23 5.77
CA GLY A 209 -1.20 -10.23 4.80
C GLY A 209 -0.10 -9.69 3.90
N PHE A 210 -0.10 -8.38 3.65
CA PHE A 210 0.97 -7.69 2.93
C PHE A 210 1.77 -6.78 3.89
N TYR A 211 3.04 -6.52 3.55
CA TYR A 211 3.90 -5.64 4.33
C TYR A 211 3.37 -4.20 4.33
N GLY A 212 3.42 -3.54 5.48
CA GLY A 212 3.05 -2.12 5.62
C GLY A 212 1.56 -1.93 5.88
N GLY A 213 1.00 -0.80 5.43
CA GLY A 213 -0.38 -0.44 5.73
C GLY A 213 -0.59 0.11 7.15
N VAL A 214 -1.84 0.46 7.45
CA VAL A 214 -2.29 1.00 8.73
C VAL A 214 -3.65 0.40 9.11
N HIS A 215 -4.03 0.56 10.38
CA HIS A 215 -5.34 0.11 10.91
C HIS A 215 -6.11 1.33 11.43
N PRO A 216 -6.70 2.15 10.54
CA PRO A 216 -7.56 3.24 10.96
C PRO A 216 -8.83 2.68 11.63
N THR A 217 -9.41 3.44 12.54
CA THR A 217 -10.75 3.13 13.06
C THR A 217 -11.74 3.13 11.90
N GLU A 218 -12.54 2.08 11.79
CA GLU A 218 -13.32 1.81 10.59
C GLU A 218 -14.54 2.71 10.43
N HIS A 219 -15.24 3.03 11.53
CA HIS A 219 -16.45 3.87 11.54
C HIS A 219 -17.53 3.42 10.52
N LYS A 220 -17.63 2.11 10.25
CA LYS A 220 -18.65 1.55 9.35
C LYS A 220 -20.02 1.39 10.02
N ASP A 221 -20.05 1.41 11.35
CA ASP A 221 -21.22 1.26 12.21
C ASP A 221 -22.31 2.30 11.92
N TYR A 222 -21.95 3.48 11.38
CA TYR A 222 -22.91 4.50 10.95
C TYR A 222 -23.91 4.03 9.88
N THR A 223 -23.48 3.16 8.95
CA THR A 223 -24.28 2.84 7.76
C THR A 223 -24.27 1.37 7.34
N GLU A 224 -23.38 0.52 7.85
CA GLU A 224 -23.29 -0.89 7.45
C GLU A 224 -24.62 -1.65 7.61
N HIS A 225 -25.36 -1.35 8.67
CA HIS A 225 -26.64 -1.95 9.00
C HIS A 225 -27.83 -1.33 8.23
N LEU A 226 -27.60 -0.22 7.51
CA LEU A 226 -28.62 0.49 6.75
C LEU A 226 -28.67 0.00 5.30
N ALA A 227 -29.83 -0.49 4.89
CA ALA A 227 -30.08 -0.95 3.53
C ALA A 227 -29.86 0.12 2.48
N LEU A 228 -29.44 -0.31 1.29
CA LEU A 228 -29.32 0.56 0.15
C LEU A 228 -30.70 1.04 -0.29
N GLN A 229 -30.89 2.36 -0.30
CA GLN A 229 -32.15 2.99 -0.67
C GLN A 229 -32.04 3.63 -2.05
N LYS A 230 -33.15 3.72 -2.79
CA LYS A 230 -33.19 4.55 -3.99
C LYS A 230 -33.23 6.02 -3.59
N PHE A 231 -32.32 6.82 -4.13
CA PHE A 231 -32.37 8.27 -3.92
C PHE A 231 -33.57 8.87 -4.67
N PRO A 232 -34.20 9.94 -4.15
CA PRO A 232 -35.24 10.68 -4.88
C PRO A 232 -34.79 11.13 -6.27
N GLU A 233 -35.74 11.27 -7.19
CA GLU A 233 -35.46 11.76 -8.54
C GLU A 233 -34.99 13.22 -8.49
N PRO A 234 -33.81 13.56 -9.04
CA PRO A 234 -33.32 14.94 -9.08
C PRO A 234 -34.09 15.75 -10.11
N ASP A 235 -34.36 17.03 -9.84
CA ASP A 235 -35.02 17.93 -10.80
C ASP A 235 -34.12 18.22 -12.02
N THR A 236 -32.81 18.22 -11.82
CA THR A 236 -31.81 18.46 -12.85
C THR A 236 -30.57 17.62 -12.59
N VAL A 237 -29.97 17.09 -13.66
CA VAL A 237 -28.67 16.43 -13.58
C VAL A 237 -27.65 17.19 -14.42
N ILE A 238 -26.43 17.28 -13.89
CA ILE A 238 -25.27 17.82 -14.60
C ILE A 238 -24.33 16.66 -14.86
N LEU A 239 -24.14 16.28 -16.12
CA LEU A 239 -23.33 15.14 -16.52
C LEU A 239 -22.02 15.63 -17.16
N PRO A 240 -20.91 15.69 -16.40
CA PRO A 240 -19.60 15.97 -16.97
C PRO A 240 -19.22 14.97 -18.07
N LEU A 241 -18.62 15.45 -19.14
CA LEU A 241 -18.10 14.57 -20.19
C LEU A 241 -16.76 13.92 -19.81
N ALA A 242 -16.20 14.30 -18.66
CA ALA A 242 -14.90 13.83 -18.15
C ALA A 242 -15.03 12.85 -16.96
N MET A 243 -15.97 11.90 -16.99
CA MET A 243 -16.22 10.91 -15.92
C MET A 243 -15.26 9.71 -15.89
N HIS A 244 -14.13 9.80 -16.56
CA HIS A 244 -13.10 8.77 -16.61
C HIS A 244 -11.69 9.38 -16.67
N ILE A 245 -10.65 8.57 -16.44
CA ILE A 245 -9.26 9.06 -16.44
C ILE A 245 -8.76 9.54 -17.81
N GLY A 246 -9.39 9.04 -18.87
CA GLY A 246 -9.10 9.36 -20.28
C GLY A 246 -9.48 10.76 -20.78
N ALA A 247 -9.40 10.95 -22.09
CA ALA A 247 -9.77 12.20 -22.78
C ALA A 247 -11.30 12.43 -22.75
N PRO A 248 -11.81 13.58 -22.28
CA PRO A 248 -13.26 13.81 -22.13
C PRO A 248 -14.06 13.42 -23.39
N ALA A 249 -15.25 12.86 -23.18
CA ALA A 249 -16.17 12.50 -24.25
C ALA A 249 -16.60 13.74 -25.07
N ASN A 250 -16.90 13.55 -26.35
CA ASN A 250 -17.47 14.63 -27.17
C ASN A 250 -19.00 14.62 -27.02
N PRO A 251 -19.66 15.77 -26.79
CA PRO A 251 -21.11 15.79 -26.71
C PRO A 251 -21.74 15.42 -28.06
N VAL A 252 -22.83 14.65 -28.02
CA VAL A 252 -23.63 14.27 -29.21
C VAL A 252 -25.07 14.77 -29.15
N VAL A 253 -25.37 15.64 -28.19
CA VAL A 253 -26.67 16.29 -27.98
C VAL A 253 -26.50 17.79 -27.87
N ASN A 254 -27.56 18.53 -28.17
CA ASN A 254 -27.62 19.99 -28.15
C ASN A 254 -28.69 20.50 -27.17
N PRO A 255 -28.56 21.76 -26.69
CA PRO A 255 -29.65 22.41 -25.95
C PRO A 255 -30.97 22.36 -26.73
N GLY A 256 -32.05 21.96 -26.05
CA GLY A 256 -33.38 21.75 -26.63
C GLY A 256 -33.71 20.31 -26.96
N ASP A 257 -32.72 19.42 -27.07
CA ASP A 257 -32.96 18.01 -27.37
C ASP A 257 -33.69 17.32 -26.21
N TYR A 258 -34.64 16.44 -26.54
CA TYR A 258 -35.21 15.50 -25.58
C TYR A 258 -34.39 14.22 -25.55
N VAL A 259 -33.98 13.80 -24.36
CA VAL A 259 -33.18 12.60 -24.12
C VAL A 259 -33.91 11.62 -23.22
N LYS A 260 -33.58 10.34 -23.39
CA LYS A 260 -34.13 9.21 -22.61
C LYS A 260 -33.07 8.60 -21.69
N VAL A 261 -33.51 7.88 -20.65
CA VAL A 261 -32.59 7.17 -19.75
C VAL A 261 -31.78 6.15 -20.55
N GLY A 262 -30.46 6.20 -20.41
CA GLY A 262 -29.53 5.33 -21.10
C GLY A 262 -29.20 5.74 -22.55
N GLN A 263 -29.71 6.87 -23.02
CA GLN A 263 -29.31 7.43 -24.32
C GLN A 263 -27.86 7.94 -24.27
N LEU A 264 -27.09 7.68 -25.32
CA LEU A 264 -25.75 8.22 -25.49
C LEU A 264 -25.81 9.75 -25.61
N ILE A 265 -25.08 10.46 -24.76
CA ILE A 265 -24.98 11.93 -24.77
C ILE A 265 -23.54 12.42 -24.97
N GLY A 266 -22.56 11.54 -24.74
CA GLY A 266 -21.15 11.82 -24.99
C GLY A 266 -20.46 10.60 -25.62
N GLU A 267 -19.95 10.74 -26.84
CA GLU A 267 -19.17 9.70 -27.51
C GLU A 267 -17.73 9.64 -26.96
N GLN A 268 -17.15 8.45 -26.95
CA GLN A 268 -15.79 8.26 -26.48
C GLN A 268 -14.78 9.02 -27.35
N ALA A 269 -13.88 9.78 -26.71
CA ALA A 269 -12.71 10.35 -27.36
C ALA A 269 -11.42 9.59 -26.99
N GLY A 270 -10.59 9.29 -27.98
CA GLY A 270 -9.29 8.64 -27.79
C GLY A 270 -9.36 7.17 -27.34
N PHE A 271 -8.18 6.52 -27.26
CA PHE A 271 -8.08 5.11 -26.89
C PHE A 271 -8.41 4.83 -25.42
N ILE A 272 -7.99 5.72 -24.51
CA ILE A 272 -8.38 5.69 -23.11
C ILE A 272 -9.52 6.70 -22.96
N GLY A 273 -10.75 6.19 -22.93
CA GLY A 273 -11.98 6.97 -22.75
C GLY A 273 -13.18 6.03 -22.60
N ALA A 274 -14.36 6.57 -22.30
CA ALA A 274 -15.61 5.80 -22.23
C ALA A 274 -16.83 6.68 -22.54
N PRO A 275 -17.85 6.14 -23.21
CA PRO A 275 -19.11 6.85 -23.46
C PRO A 275 -19.80 7.36 -22.19
N VAL A 276 -20.57 8.44 -22.33
CA VAL A 276 -21.42 9.03 -21.29
C VAL A 276 -22.88 8.97 -21.74
N HIS A 277 -23.76 8.54 -20.83
CA HIS A 277 -25.18 8.34 -21.11
C HIS A 277 -26.03 9.21 -20.19
N SER A 278 -27.23 9.55 -20.63
CA SER A 278 -28.22 10.24 -19.81
C SER A 278 -28.69 9.34 -18.66
N SER A 279 -28.68 9.86 -17.44
CA SER A 279 -29.19 9.16 -16.26
C SER A 279 -30.70 9.35 -16.03
N VAL A 280 -31.30 10.33 -16.71
CA VAL A 280 -32.72 10.70 -16.63
C VAL A 280 -33.34 10.79 -18.03
N SER A 281 -34.68 10.83 -18.10
CA SER A 281 -35.37 11.34 -19.29
C SER A 281 -35.70 12.81 -19.08
N GLY A 282 -35.67 13.61 -20.14
CA GLY A 282 -35.93 15.03 -20.03
C GLY A 282 -35.34 15.87 -21.15
N THR A 283 -35.21 17.17 -20.92
CA THR A 283 -34.74 18.12 -21.92
C THR A 283 -33.34 18.59 -21.58
N VAL A 284 -32.43 18.54 -22.56
CA VAL A 284 -31.10 19.14 -22.45
C VAL A 284 -31.28 20.65 -22.40
N VAL A 285 -30.93 21.28 -21.27
CA VAL A 285 -31.07 22.74 -21.11
C VAL A 285 -29.80 23.48 -21.52
N ALA A 286 -28.63 22.86 -21.34
CA ALA A 286 -27.35 23.45 -21.70
C ALA A 286 -26.29 22.38 -21.96
N VAL A 287 -25.28 22.75 -22.76
CA VAL A 287 -24.02 22.01 -22.90
C VAL A 287 -22.89 23.01 -22.65
N GLU A 288 -22.45 23.11 -21.40
CA GLU A 288 -21.58 24.20 -20.95
C GLU A 288 -20.60 23.76 -19.86
N PRO A 289 -19.55 24.55 -19.57
CA PRO A 289 -18.58 24.20 -18.53
C PRO A 289 -19.17 24.29 -17.11
N HIS A 290 -18.98 23.24 -16.31
CA HIS A 290 -19.32 23.18 -14.89
C HIS A 290 -18.13 22.74 -14.03
N THR A 291 -18.28 22.84 -12.71
CA THR A 291 -17.31 22.33 -11.74
C THR A 291 -17.42 20.82 -11.60
N HIS A 292 -16.31 20.12 -11.85
CA HIS A 292 -16.18 18.68 -11.65
C HIS A 292 -15.60 18.39 -10.25
N PRO A 293 -16.14 17.43 -9.48
CA PRO A 293 -15.74 17.21 -8.08
C PRO A 293 -14.24 16.94 -7.90
N ASN A 294 -13.61 16.22 -8.84
CA ASN A 294 -12.18 15.88 -8.76
C ASN A 294 -11.25 16.72 -9.65
N LYS A 295 -11.78 17.52 -10.58
CA LYS A 295 -10.98 18.21 -11.62
C LYS A 295 -11.10 19.74 -11.55
N GLY A 296 -12.04 20.26 -10.77
CA GLY A 296 -12.28 21.70 -10.64
C GLY A 296 -13.17 22.26 -11.75
N PRO A 297 -13.20 23.60 -11.91
CA PRO A 297 -14.06 24.30 -12.86
C PRO A 297 -13.66 24.07 -14.32
N GLY A 298 -14.58 24.40 -15.24
CA GLY A 298 -14.30 24.46 -16.68
C GLY A 298 -14.48 23.14 -17.45
N ILE A 299 -15.14 22.14 -16.85
CA ILE A 299 -15.37 20.85 -17.50
C ILE A 299 -16.70 20.86 -18.25
N LEU A 300 -16.64 20.67 -19.57
CA LEU A 300 -17.82 20.60 -20.43
C LEU A 300 -18.78 19.50 -19.94
N SER A 301 -20.03 19.87 -19.72
CA SER A 301 -21.05 19.03 -19.10
C SER A 301 -22.39 19.21 -19.83
N VAL A 302 -23.21 18.16 -19.85
CA VAL A 302 -24.57 18.20 -20.36
C VAL A 302 -25.52 18.40 -19.18
N VAL A 303 -26.32 19.45 -19.21
CA VAL A 303 -27.31 19.76 -18.17
C VAL A 303 -28.68 19.32 -18.68
N ILE A 304 -29.37 18.46 -17.92
CA ILE A 304 -30.66 17.89 -18.32
C ILE A 304 -31.68 18.18 -17.22
N LYS A 305 -32.76 18.86 -17.59
CA LYS A 305 -33.93 19.01 -16.73
C LYS A 305 -34.73 17.71 -16.78
N ASN A 306 -34.84 17.03 -15.64
CA ASN A 306 -35.54 15.75 -15.51
C ASN A 306 -37.05 15.97 -15.67
N ASP A 307 -37.72 15.08 -16.39
CA ASP A 307 -39.18 15.08 -16.53
C ASP A 307 -39.89 14.12 -15.56
N GLY A 308 -39.12 13.35 -14.77
CA GLY A 308 -39.60 12.39 -13.79
C GLY A 308 -40.24 11.12 -14.39
N LYS A 309 -40.26 10.99 -15.73
CA LYS A 309 -40.95 9.88 -16.41
C LYS A 309 -40.09 8.63 -16.53
N ASN A 310 -38.77 8.76 -16.40
CA ASN A 310 -37.80 7.68 -16.56
C ASN A 310 -38.02 6.86 -17.86
N VAL A 311 -38.32 7.55 -18.97
CA VAL A 311 -38.52 6.88 -20.26
C VAL A 311 -37.19 6.28 -20.70
N LEU A 312 -37.15 4.96 -20.90
CA LEU A 312 -35.97 4.25 -21.36
C LEU A 312 -35.70 4.50 -22.84
N HIS A 313 -34.43 4.65 -23.19
CA HIS A 313 -34.01 4.69 -24.59
C HIS A 313 -34.19 3.32 -25.25
N GLU A 314 -34.51 3.29 -26.54
CA GLU A 314 -34.84 2.10 -27.31
C GLU A 314 -33.69 1.07 -27.36
N SER A 315 -32.44 1.50 -27.14
CA SER A 315 -31.27 0.62 -27.05
C SER A 315 -31.07 -0.05 -25.69
N VAL A 316 -31.90 0.29 -24.69
CA VAL A 316 -31.89 -0.35 -23.37
C VAL A 316 -32.78 -1.59 -23.42
N VAL A 317 -32.19 -2.66 -23.97
CA VAL A 317 -32.82 -3.97 -24.08
C VAL A 317 -31.83 -5.05 -23.62
N PRO A 318 -32.31 -6.13 -22.97
CA PRO A 318 -31.47 -7.28 -22.62
C PRO A 318 -30.67 -7.80 -23.81
N ASN A 319 -29.40 -8.14 -23.57
CA ASN A 319 -28.57 -8.83 -24.56
C ASN A 319 -28.85 -10.35 -24.55
N LYS A 320 -28.15 -11.08 -25.43
CA LYS A 320 -28.17 -12.55 -25.43
C LYS A 320 -27.76 -13.11 -24.06
N PRO A 321 -28.21 -14.32 -23.70
CA PRO A 321 -27.70 -15.03 -22.52
C PRO A 321 -26.17 -15.09 -22.51
N LEU A 322 -25.58 -15.04 -21.32
CA LEU A 322 -24.11 -14.99 -21.15
C LEU A 322 -23.42 -16.15 -21.86
N GLU A 323 -24.03 -17.33 -21.89
CA GLU A 323 -23.52 -18.54 -22.51
C GLU A 323 -23.35 -18.40 -24.03
N GLU A 324 -24.18 -17.58 -24.68
CA GLU A 324 -24.17 -17.34 -26.12
C GLU A 324 -23.26 -16.18 -26.54
N LEU A 325 -22.91 -15.27 -25.62
CA LEU A 325 -22.04 -14.14 -25.92
C LEU A 325 -20.58 -14.57 -26.10
N THR A 326 -19.93 -14.09 -27.15
CA THR A 326 -18.49 -14.21 -27.33
C THR A 326 -17.72 -13.26 -26.41
N ALA A 327 -16.42 -13.50 -26.24
CA ALA A 327 -15.56 -12.61 -25.45
C ALA A 327 -15.55 -11.17 -25.99
N ASP A 328 -15.45 -11.01 -27.31
CA ASP A 328 -15.47 -9.69 -27.95
C ASP A 328 -16.83 -9.00 -27.80
N GLU A 329 -17.97 -9.71 -27.93
CA GLU A 329 -19.30 -9.13 -27.68
C GLU A 329 -19.42 -8.62 -26.24
N ILE A 330 -18.89 -9.33 -25.24
CA ILE A 330 -18.89 -8.85 -23.85
C ILE A 330 -18.07 -7.56 -23.72
N ILE A 331 -16.87 -7.52 -24.31
CA ILE A 331 -15.98 -6.35 -24.26
C ILE A 331 -16.65 -5.14 -24.94
N ASP A 332 -17.30 -5.35 -26.07
CA ASP A 332 -18.01 -4.31 -26.82
C ASP A 332 -19.22 -3.80 -26.04
N ILE A 333 -20.04 -4.68 -25.44
CA ILE A 333 -21.12 -4.27 -24.54
C ILE A 333 -20.58 -3.40 -23.39
N VAL A 334 -19.51 -3.84 -22.71
CA VAL A 334 -18.91 -3.09 -21.60
C VAL A 334 -18.40 -1.71 -22.05
N LYS A 335 -17.83 -1.62 -23.25
CA LYS A 335 -17.35 -0.38 -23.86
C LYS A 335 -18.51 0.55 -24.20
N GLU A 336 -19.48 0.07 -24.98
CA GLU A 336 -20.64 0.85 -25.44
C GLU A 336 -21.47 1.36 -24.28
N LYS A 337 -21.67 0.55 -23.23
CA LYS A 337 -22.42 0.90 -22.03
C LYS A 337 -21.65 1.83 -21.07
N GLY A 338 -20.43 2.24 -21.45
CA GLY A 338 -19.66 3.27 -20.76
C GLY A 338 -19.17 2.84 -19.37
N ILE A 339 -18.93 1.55 -19.15
CA ILE A 339 -18.53 1.04 -17.85
C ILE A 339 -17.05 1.37 -17.59
N VAL A 340 -16.80 1.90 -16.40
CA VAL A 340 -15.47 2.22 -15.90
C VAL A 340 -15.26 1.56 -14.53
N GLY A 341 -14.02 1.39 -14.12
CA GLY A 341 -13.70 0.87 -12.79
C GLY A 341 -14.19 1.82 -11.70
N MET A 342 -15.18 1.39 -10.93
CA MET A 342 -15.86 2.23 -9.92
C MET A 342 -15.18 2.29 -8.55
N GLY A 343 -14.04 1.62 -8.39
CA GLY A 343 -13.19 1.71 -7.19
C GLY A 343 -12.36 2.99 -7.07
N GLY A 344 -12.70 4.05 -7.82
CA GLY A 344 -12.09 5.39 -7.70
C GLY A 344 -11.39 5.89 -8.97
N ALA A 345 -10.47 5.11 -9.55
CA ALA A 345 -9.65 5.60 -10.68
C ALA A 345 -10.43 5.83 -11.98
N THR A 346 -11.63 5.27 -12.14
CA THR A 346 -12.49 5.42 -13.34
C THR A 346 -11.77 5.03 -14.64
N PHE A 347 -10.93 3.99 -14.58
CA PHE A 347 -10.26 3.45 -15.76
C PHE A 347 -11.27 2.66 -16.61
N PRO A 348 -11.35 2.85 -17.94
CA PRO A 348 -12.32 2.15 -18.79
C PRO A 348 -12.23 0.63 -18.67
N THR A 349 -13.33 -0.03 -18.31
CA THR A 349 -13.31 -1.44 -17.94
C THR A 349 -13.01 -2.35 -19.14
N TYR A 350 -13.51 -2.01 -20.33
CA TYR A 350 -13.24 -2.76 -21.56
C TYR A 350 -11.72 -2.85 -21.88
N VAL A 351 -10.93 -1.84 -21.51
CA VAL A 351 -9.47 -1.85 -21.69
C VAL A 351 -8.83 -2.89 -20.76
N LYS A 352 -9.33 -3.02 -19.52
CA LYS A 352 -8.87 -4.08 -18.58
C LYS A 352 -9.23 -5.47 -19.08
N LEU A 353 -10.36 -5.61 -19.77
CA LEU A 353 -10.83 -6.87 -20.35
C LEU A 353 -10.19 -7.20 -21.70
N LYS A 354 -9.28 -6.34 -22.21
CA LYS A 354 -8.48 -6.62 -23.41
C LYS A 354 -6.97 -6.50 -23.12
N PRO A 355 -6.43 -7.32 -22.18
CA PRO A 355 -5.06 -7.18 -21.69
C PRO A 355 -3.97 -7.52 -22.72
N GLY A 356 -4.31 -8.19 -23.82
CA GLY A 356 -3.37 -8.67 -24.83
C GLY A 356 -2.40 -9.75 -24.32
N LYS A 357 -2.71 -10.36 -23.17
CA LYS A 357 -1.90 -11.37 -22.47
C LYS A 357 -2.82 -12.40 -21.81
N PRO A 358 -2.35 -13.64 -21.60
CA PRO A 358 -3.10 -14.65 -20.84
C PRO A 358 -3.42 -14.17 -19.43
N ILE A 359 -4.62 -14.47 -18.95
CA ILE A 359 -5.09 -14.17 -17.59
C ILE A 359 -5.41 -15.48 -16.88
N ASP A 360 -4.87 -15.64 -15.68
CA ASP A 360 -5.10 -16.81 -14.83
C ASP A 360 -6.31 -16.60 -13.92
N ALA A 361 -6.54 -15.38 -13.44
CA ALA A 361 -7.64 -15.09 -12.51
C ALA A 361 -8.26 -13.70 -12.70
N VAL A 362 -9.59 -13.64 -12.53
CA VAL A 362 -10.33 -12.38 -12.34
C VAL A 362 -10.65 -12.21 -10.86
N LEU A 363 -10.23 -11.09 -10.28
CA LEU A 363 -10.36 -10.78 -8.87
C LEU A 363 -11.39 -9.65 -8.68
N ILE A 364 -12.46 -9.92 -7.93
CA ILE A 364 -13.40 -8.91 -7.44
C ILE A 364 -12.88 -8.37 -6.12
N ASN A 365 -12.69 -7.06 -6.07
CA ASN A 365 -12.32 -6.32 -4.89
C ASN A 365 -13.57 -5.85 -4.14
N GLY A 366 -13.95 -6.59 -3.11
CA GLY A 366 -14.96 -6.26 -2.11
C GLY A 366 -14.37 -5.81 -0.77
N SER A 367 -13.10 -5.39 -0.75
CA SER A 367 -12.42 -5.01 0.50
C SER A 367 -13.05 -3.78 1.14
N GLU A 368 -13.32 -2.73 0.34
CA GLU A 368 -13.84 -1.44 0.82
C GLU A 368 -13.11 -0.94 2.09
N CYS A 369 -11.77 -0.89 2.03
CA CYS A 369 -10.92 -0.64 3.19
C CYS A 369 -10.89 0.83 3.66
N GLU A 370 -11.50 1.76 2.91
CA GLU A 370 -11.66 3.14 3.38
C GLU A 370 -12.63 3.17 4.58
N PRO A 371 -12.27 3.85 5.69
CA PRO A 371 -13.20 4.06 6.78
C PRO A 371 -14.48 4.77 6.33
N TYR A 372 -15.55 4.62 7.08
CA TYR A 372 -16.91 5.14 6.86
C TYR A 372 -17.68 4.55 5.67
N LEU A 373 -17.00 4.19 4.57
CA LEU A 373 -17.68 3.73 3.36
C LEU A 373 -18.24 2.32 3.51
N THR A 374 -19.48 2.11 3.08
CA THR A 374 -20.20 0.81 3.12
C THR A 374 -20.99 0.54 1.83
N ALA A 375 -20.79 1.34 0.78
CA ALA A 375 -21.52 1.25 -0.48
C ALA A 375 -21.26 -0.09 -1.18
N ASP A 376 -20.01 -0.54 -1.23
CA ASP A 376 -19.66 -1.83 -1.82
C ASP A 376 -20.10 -2.99 -0.93
N HIS A 377 -20.08 -2.85 0.41
CA HIS A 377 -20.69 -3.80 1.34
C HIS A 377 -22.17 -4.02 1.03
N ARG A 378 -22.96 -2.94 0.92
CA ARG A 378 -24.38 -3.04 0.54
C ARG A 378 -24.56 -3.58 -0.88
N ILE A 379 -23.71 -3.20 -1.83
CA ILE A 379 -23.80 -3.78 -3.17
C ILE A 379 -23.60 -5.31 -3.14
N MET A 380 -22.72 -5.83 -2.27
CA MET A 380 -22.56 -7.27 -2.06
C MET A 380 -23.79 -7.94 -1.44
N LEU A 381 -24.46 -7.29 -0.49
CA LEU A 381 -25.64 -7.87 0.17
C LEU A 381 -26.89 -7.82 -0.72
N GLU A 382 -27.15 -6.69 -1.36
CA GLU A 382 -28.37 -6.47 -2.16
C GLU A 382 -28.28 -7.00 -3.60
N TYR A 383 -27.08 -7.15 -4.16
CA TYR A 383 -26.87 -7.54 -5.57
C TYR A 383 -25.84 -8.67 -5.74
N ALA A 384 -25.80 -9.61 -4.80
CA ALA A 384 -24.85 -10.73 -4.82
C ALA A 384 -24.88 -11.52 -6.15
N ASP A 385 -26.08 -11.87 -6.64
CA ASP A 385 -26.25 -12.61 -7.89
C ASP A 385 -25.72 -11.84 -9.11
N ASP A 386 -25.94 -10.52 -9.16
CA ASP A 386 -25.43 -9.65 -10.23
C ASP A 386 -23.89 -9.56 -10.20
N ILE A 387 -23.28 -9.53 -9.01
CA ILE A 387 -21.81 -9.50 -8.88
C ILE A 387 -21.22 -10.82 -9.39
N VAL A 388 -21.81 -11.96 -9.02
CA VAL A 388 -21.38 -13.27 -9.50
C VAL A 388 -21.57 -13.39 -11.01
N PHE A 389 -22.69 -12.90 -11.56
CA PHE A 389 -22.90 -12.83 -13.01
C PHE A 389 -21.82 -11.96 -13.69
N GLY A 390 -21.56 -10.76 -13.17
CA GLY A 390 -20.54 -9.86 -13.69
C GLY A 390 -19.13 -10.46 -13.66
N LEU A 391 -18.79 -11.20 -12.59
CA LEU A 391 -17.54 -11.95 -12.49
C LEU A 391 -17.44 -13.02 -13.58
N ARG A 392 -18.49 -13.83 -13.78
CA ARG A 392 -18.53 -14.84 -14.85
C ARG A 392 -18.38 -14.22 -16.24
N ALA A 393 -19.02 -13.07 -16.47
CA ALA A 393 -18.87 -12.33 -17.73
C ALA A 393 -17.44 -11.85 -17.95
N MET A 394 -16.79 -11.30 -16.93
CA MET A 394 -15.38 -10.90 -17.01
C MET A 394 -14.47 -12.10 -17.24
N MET A 395 -14.67 -13.22 -16.53
CA MET A 395 -13.89 -14.44 -16.73
C MET A 395 -13.99 -14.95 -18.17
N LYS A 396 -15.20 -14.95 -18.75
CA LYS A 396 -15.40 -15.32 -20.16
C LYS A 396 -14.71 -14.35 -21.12
N ALA A 397 -14.78 -13.04 -20.85
CA ALA A 397 -14.16 -12.01 -21.69
C ALA A 397 -12.63 -12.15 -21.79
N VAL A 398 -11.97 -12.58 -20.71
CA VAL A 398 -10.50 -12.74 -20.69
C VAL A 398 -10.03 -14.20 -20.72
N SER A 399 -10.95 -15.14 -20.91
CA SER A 399 -10.69 -16.59 -20.87
C SER A 399 -9.96 -17.04 -19.59
N ALA A 400 -10.29 -16.42 -18.45
CA ALA A 400 -9.66 -16.74 -17.17
C ALA A 400 -10.27 -18.02 -16.57
N PRO A 401 -9.45 -18.99 -16.13
CA PRO A 401 -9.96 -20.21 -15.52
C PRO A 401 -10.53 -20.00 -14.11
N GLU A 402 -10.04 -19.01 -13.35
CA GLU A 402 -10.42 -18.79 -11.93
C GLU A 402 -11.06 -17.41 -11.70
N GLY A 403 -12.08 -17.38 -10.84
CA GLY A 403 -12.67 -16.16 -10.28
C GLY A 403 -12.50 -16.12 -8.77
N VAL A 404 -12.15 -14.96 -8.21
CA VAL A 404 -12.01 -14.79 -6.76
C VAL A 404 -12.70 -13.53 -6.29
N ILE A 405 -13.48 -13.60 -5.22
CA ILE A 405 -14.06 -12.43 -4.55
C ILE A 405 -13.32 -12.23 -3.22
N LEU A 406 -12.53 -11.16 -3.11
CA LEU A 406 -11.84 -10.79 -1.87
C LEU A 406 -12.75 -9.86 -1.05
N ILE A 407 -12.99 -10.22 0.21
CA ILE A 407 -13.81 -9.46 1.16
C ILE A 407 -13.04 -9.37 2.48
N GLU A 408 -13.06 -8.21 3.14
CA GLU A 408 -12.46 -8.08 4.48
C GLU A 408 -13.31 -8.79 5.55
N ASP A 409 -12.67 -9.31 6.60
CA ASP A 409 -13.29 -10.10 7.68
C ASP A 409 -14.19 -9.28 8.62
N ASN A 410 -14.15 -7.95 8.52
CA ASN A 410 -15.13 -7.03 9.10
C ASN A 410 -16.53 -7.12 8.47
N LYS A 411 -16.73 -7.84 7.35
CA LYS A 411 -18.04 -8.00 6.66
C LYS A 411 -18.49 -9.46 6.63
N PRO A 412 -18.70 -10.10 7.80
CA PRO A 412 -18.97 -11.54 7.88
C PRO A 412 -20.26 -11.95 7.16
N ASP A 413 -21.25 -11.07 7.11
CA ASP A 413 -22.50 -11.25 6.37
C ASP A 413 -22.31 -11.29 4.85
N ALA A 414 -21.49 -10.39 4.31
CA ALA A 414 -21.15 -10.38 2.89
C ALA A 414 -20.28 -11.58 2.50
N VAL A 415 -19.36 -12.00 3.37
CA VAL A 415 -18.58 -13.24 3.18
C VAL A 415 -19.52 -14.44 3.08
N ALA A 416 -20.38 -14.65 4.09
CA ALA A 416 -21.28 -15.79 4.12
C ALA A 416 -22.23 -15.83 2.91
N LEU A 417 -22.83 -14.68 2.55
CA LEU A 417 -23.71 -14.59 1.40
C LEU A 417 -22.96 -14.88 0.09
N MET A 418 -21.78 -14.30 -0.11
CA MET A 418 -21.01 -14.54 -1.32
C MET A 418 -20.54 -15.99 -1.43
N GLU A 419 -20.17 -16.62 -0.32
CA GLU A 419 -19.83 -18.05 -0.29
C GLU A 419 -21.03 -18.92 -0.72
N GLU A 420 -22.23 -18.62 -0.22
CA GLU A 420 -23.47 -19.27 -0.66
C GLU A 420 -23.69 -19.10 -2.17
N LYS A 421 -23.54 -17.87 -2.69
CA LYS A 421 -23.79 -17.57 -4.11
C LYS A 421 -22.77 -18.17 -5.05
N VAL A 422 -21.53 -18.38 -4.61
CA VAL A 422 -20.50 -19.00 -5.46
C VAL A 422 -20.44 -20.52 -5.35
N ALA A 423 -21.12 -21.13 -4.36
CA ALA A 423 -21.12 -22.58 -4.15
C ALA A 423 -21.48 -23.43 -5.38
N PRO A 424 -22.35 -22.99 -6.32
CA PRO A 424 -22.61 -23.72 -7.57
C PRO A 424 -21.47 -23.71 -8.60
N TYR A 425 -20.39 -22.96 -8.37
CA TYR A 425 -19.31 -22.74 -9.34
C TYR A 425 -17.96 -23.25 -8.81
N ASP A 426 -17.48 -24.37 -9.35
CA ASP A 426 -16.22 -25.01 -8.91
C ASP A 426 -14.96 -24.14 -9.11
N ASN A 427 -15.04 -23.13 -9.98
CA ASN A 427 -13.93 -22.27 -10.35
C ASN A 427 -14.05 -20.83 -9.82
N ILE A 428 -14.99 -20.58 -8.92
CA ILE A 428 -15.15 -19.30 -8.24
C ILE A 428 -15.10 -19.52 -6.72
N ARG A 429 -14.35 -18.69 -6.01
CA ARG A 429 -14.25 -18.76 -4.55
C ARG A 429 -14.24 -17.39 -3.88
N VAL A 430 -14.62 -17.36 -2.61
CA VAL A 430 -14.47 -16.19 -1.74
C VAL A 430 -13.18 -16.31 -0.94
N VAL A 431 -12.52 -15.19 -0.68
CA VAL A 431 -11.40 -15.07 0.25
C VAL A 431 -11.74 -14.00 1.27
N ALA A 432 -11.89 -14.42 2.52
CA ALA A 432 -11.90 -13.51 3.65
C ALA A 432 -10.46 -13.04 3.93
N ALA A 433 -10.21 -11.74 3.83
CA ALA A 433 -8.94 -11.10 4.17
C ALA A 433 -9.05 -10.40 5.52
N LYS A 434 -7.95 -10.36 6.27
CA LYS A 434 -7.86 -9.58 7.49
C LYS A 434 -8.01 -8.09 7.18
N THR A 435 -8.85 -7.38 7.91
CA THR A 435 -9.01 -5.93 7.76
C THR A 435 -7.68 -5.19 7.92
N GLN A 436 -7.23 -4.54 6.85
CA GLN A 436 -5.97 -3.80 6.81
C GLN A 436 -6.05 -2.75 5.71
N TYR A 437 -5.72 -1.48 6.00
CA TYR A 437 -5.65 -0.48 4.94
C TYR A 437 -4.23 -0.43 4.35
N PRO A 438 -4.02 -0.42 3.00
CA PRO A 438 -5.02 -0.42 1.93
C PRO A 438 -5.15 -1.80 1.24
N GLU A 439 -5.85 -2.77 1.83
CA GLU A 439 -6.12 -4.10 1.23
C GLU A 439 -6.81 -3.96 -0.13
N GLY A 440 -7.68 -2.95 -0.29
CA GLY A 440 -8.34 -2.63 -1.54
C GLY A 440 -7.42 -2.12 -2.67
N ALA A 441 -6.12 -1.90 -2.43
CA ALA A 441 -5.20 -1.54 -3.52
C ALA A 441 -4.90 -2.79 -4.39
N GLU A 442 -5.06 -2.68 -5.71
CA GLU A 442 -4.99 -3.84 -6.63
C GLU A 442 -3.70 -4.66 -6.48
N LYS A 443 -2.55 -4.01 -6.24
CA LYS A 443 -1.27 -4.70 -6.07
C LYS A 443 -1.20 -5.47 -4.75
N MET A 444 -1.85 -4.97 -3.70
CA MET A 444 -1.91 -5.63 -2.39
C MET A 444 -2.86 -6.82 -2.45
N LEU A 445 -4.02 -6.63 -3.07
CA LEU A 445 -5.00 -7.68 -3.35
C LEU A 445 -4.39 -8.84 -4.14
N ILE A 446 -3.65 -8.57 -5.22
CA ILE A 446 -2.97 -9.62 -6.00
C ILE A 446 -1.92 -10.35 -5.15
N LYS A 447 -1.14 -9.62 -4.35
CA LYS A 447 -0.15 -10.22 -3.45
C LYS A 447 -0.81 -11.12 -2.41
N LYS A 448 -1.95 -10.70 -1.85
CA LYS A 448 -2.72 -11.45 -0.86
C LYS A 448 -3.32 -12.73 -1.45
N VAL A 449 -4.01 -12.60 -2.58
CA VAL A 449 -4.81 -13.69 -3.15
C VAL A 449 -3.96 -14.66 -3.97
N MET A 450 -3.03 -14.12 -4.76
CA MET A 450 -2.26 -14.90 -5.73
C MET A 450 -0.81 -15.16 -5.29
N GLY A 451 -0.33 -14.49 -4.23
CA GLY A 451 1.08 -14.55 -3.84
C GLY A 451 2.04 -13.89 -4.84
N ARG A 452 1.52 -13.09 -5.78
CA ARG A 452 2.27 -12.48 -6.89
C ARG A 452 2.51 -11.00 -6.64
N GLN A 453 3.69 -10.50 -7.00
CA GLN A 453 4.01 -9.08 -6.94
C GLN A 453 3.96 -8.45 -8.32
N VAL A 454 3.14 -7.42 -8.50
CA VAL A 454 3.12 -6.61 -9.73
C VAL A 454 4.40 -5.77 -9.79
N PRO A 455 5.27 -5.93 -10.81
CA PRO A 455 6.51 -5.17 -10.91
C PRO A 455 6.28 -3.65 -11.08
N SER A 456 7.31 -2.87 -10.79
CA SER A 456 7.31 -1.41 -11.03
C SER A 456 6.94 -1.08 -12.48
N GLY A 457 6.05 -0.10 -12.67
CA GLY A 457 5.55 0.30 -13.99
C GLY A 457 4.74 -0.74 -14.77
N LYS A 458 4.38 -1.87 -14.16
CA LYS A 458 3.56 -2.94 -14.75
C LYS A 458 2.13 -2.93 -14.23
N LEU A 459 1.24 -3.59 -14.96
CA LEU A 459 -0.18 -3.72 -14.68
C LEU A 459 -0.51 -5.11 -14.08
N PRO A 460 -1.67 -5.29 -13.44
CA PRO A 460 -2.16 -6.60 -13.00
C PRO A 460 -2.07 -7.70 -14.07
N ALA A 461 -2.35 -7.35 -15.34
CA ALA A 461 -2.28 -8.29 -16.46
C ALA A 461 -0.87 -8.85 -16.70
N ASP A 462 0.19 -8.14 -16.31
CA ASP A 462 1.58 -8.63 -16.42
C ASP A 462 1.88 -9.78 -15.46
N VAL A 463 1.02 -10.02 -14.46
CA VAL A 463 1.10 -11.14 -13.53
C VAL A 463 -0.14 -12.04 -13.62
N GLY A 464 -0.81 -12.03 -14.77
CA GLY A 464 -1.93 -12.92 -15.08
C GLY A 464 -3.22 -12.61 -14.32
N CYS A 465 -3.46 -11.37 -13.92
CA CYS A 465 -4.64 -10.99 -13.13
C CYS A 465 -5.42 -9.85 -13.77
N VAL A 466 -6.75 -9.89 -13.66
CA VAL A 466 -7.63 -8.72 -13.87
C VAL A 466 -8.31 -8.41 -12.55
N VAL A 467 -8.22 -7.17 -12.08
CA VAL A 467 -8.86 -6.71 -10.83
C VAL A 467 -9.97 -5.73 -11.14
N SER A 468 -11.16 -6.02 -10.63
CA SER A 468 -12.37 -5.20 -10.77
C SER A 468 -13.07 -5.01 -9.43
N ASN A 469 -13.85 -3.95 -9.27
CA ASN A 469 -14.58 -3.66 -8.04
C ASN A 469 -15.99 -4.30 -8.08
N THR A 470 -16.59 -4.60 -6.93
CA THR A 470 -17.94 -5.21 -6.80
C THR A 470 -18.99 -4.43 -7.58
N SER A 471 -19.07 -3.11 -7.40
CA SER A 471 -20.00 -2.26 -8.14
C SER A 471 -19.75 -2.34 -9.65
N THR A 472 -18.49 -2.47 -10.09
CA THR A 472 -18.16 -2.62 -11.52
C THR A 472 -18.70 -3.93 -12.08
N ALA A 473 -18.59 -5.03 -11.33
CA ALA A 473 -19.16 -6.32 -11.73
C ALA A 473 -20.69 -6.24 -11.85
N LYS A 474 -21.37 -5.63 -10.87
CA LYS A 474 -22.81 -5.37 -10.93
C LYS A 474 -23.20 -4.53 -12.15
N ALA A 475 -22.43 -3.50 -12.49
CA ALA A 475 -22.69 -2.69 -13.70
C ALA A 475 -22.53 -3.48 -15.00
N ILE A 476 -21.59 -4.44 -15.07
CA ILE A 476 -21.47 -5.36 -16.22
C ILE A 476 -22.70 -6.27 -16.31
N SER A 477 -23.21 -6.75 -15.17
CA SER A 477 -24.46 -7.50 -15.10
C SER A 477 -25.63 -6.70 -15.67
N ASP A 478 -25.83 -5.46 -15.22
CA ASP A 478 -26.90 -4.59 -15.73
C ASP A 478 -26.77 -4.32 -17.23
N ALA A 479 -25.56 -4.07 -17.70
CA ALA A 479 -25.29 -3.83 -19.11
C ALA A 479 -25.65 -5.03 -20.00
N ILE A 480 -25.38 -6.25 -19.55
CA ILE A 480 -25.69 -7.47 -20.29
C ILE A 480 -27.17 -7.84 -20.12
N GLN A 481 -27.61 -8.06 -18.88
CA GLN A 481 -28.94 -8.61 -18.57
C GLN A 481 -30.08 -7.63 -18.85
N LYS A 482 -29.84 -6.32 -18.72
CA LYS A 482 -30.88 -5.29 -18.86
C LYS A 482 -30.62 -4.35 -20.05
N GLY A 483 -29.43 -4.39 -20.64
CA GLY A 483 -29.00 -3.40 -21.62
C GLY A 483 -28.74 -2.02 -21.03
N MET A 484 -28.67 -1.90 -19.70
CA MET A 484 -28.60 -0.61 -19.03
C MET A 484 -27.15 -0.09 -18.98
N PRO A 485 -26.85 1.09 -19.54
CA PRO A 485 -25.54 1.70 -19.36
C PRO A 485 -25.30 2.16 -17.92
N LEU A 486 -24.05 2.51 -17.61
CA LEU A 486 -23.71 3.03 -16.28
C LEU A 486 -24.30 4.44 -16.08
N VAL A 487 -25.48 4.48 -15.45
CA VAL A 487 -26.30 5.70 -15.22
C VAL A 487 -26.57 6.02 -13.76
N GLU A 488 -26.29 5.08 -12.87
CA GLU A 488 -26.43 5.21 -11.43
C GLU A 488 -25.31 4.47 -10.70
N ARG A 489 -25.06 4.82 -9.44
CA ARG A 489 -24.13 4.10 -8.58
C ARG A 489 -24.53 4.20 -7.12
N ALA A 490 -24.08 3.23 -6.33
CA ALA A 490 -24.17 3.32 -4.88
C ALA A 490 -23.19 4.37 -4.32
N VAL A 491 -23.66 5.11 -3.32
CA VAL A 491 -22.94 6.17 -2.60
C VAL A 491 -23.26 6.04 -1.11
N SER A 492 -22.22 5.97 -0.27
CA SER A 492 -22.38 6.13 1.18
C SER A 492 -22.38 7.60 1.56
N VAL A 493 -23.37 8.06 2.32
CA VAL A 493 -23.42 9.42 2.89
C VAL A 493 -23.34 9.28 4.40
N THR A 494 -22.22 9.67 5.00
CA THR A 494 -21.86 9.21 6.35
C THR A 494 -20.83 10.14 7.01
N GLY A 495 -20.37 9.82 8.21
CA GLY A 495 -19.45 10.65 8.99
C GLY A 495 -20.12 11.25 10.22
N ASP A 496 -19.29 11.63 11.20
CA ASP A 496 -19.73 12.12 12.52
C ASP A 496 -20.70 13.30 12.44
N PHE A 497 -20.65 14.05 11.33
CA PHE A 497 -21.37 15.29 11.15
C PHE A 497 -22.52 15.21 10.14
N ILE A 498 -22.83 14.05 9.54
CA ILE A 498 -24.05 13.87 8.73
C ILE A 498 -25.23 13.58 9.66
N ARG A 499 -26.31 14.37 9.57
CA ARG A 499 -27.46 14.22 10.48
C ARG A 499 -28.16 12.88 10.37
N ASN A 500 -28.45 12.42 9.15
CA ASN A 500 -29.09 11.14 8.86
C ASN A 500 -28.24 10.37 7.84
N PRO A 501 -27.23 9.62 8.29
CA PRO A 501 -26.36 8.88 7.39
C PRO A 501 -27.12 7.73 6.71
N GLY A 502 -26.64 7.30 5.54
CA GLY A 502 -27.29 6.22 4.77
C GLY A 502 -26.52 5.81 3.52
N ASN A 503 -27.01 4.76 2.88
CA ASN A 503 -26.50 4.26 1.60
C ASN A 503 -27.57 4.46 0.53
N TYR A 504 -27.20 5.10 -0.59
CA TYR A 504 -28.16 5.44 -1.63
C TYR A 504 -27.68 5.00 -3.02
N MET A 505 -28.61 4.45 -3.81
CA MET A 505 -28.45 4.32 -5.25
C MET A 505 -28.81 5.66 -5.89
N VAL A 506 -27.81 6.33 -6.46
CA VAL A 506 -27.90 7.72 -6.93
C VAL A 506 -27.65 7.76 -8.44
N LYS A 507 -28.52 8.47 -9.17
CA LYS A 507 -28.33 8.76 -10.59
C LYS A 507 -27.09 9.63 -10.79
N LEU A 508 -26.28 9.31 -11.80
CA LEU A 508 -25.14 10.15 -12.16
C LEU A 508 -25.61 11.56 -12.52
N GLY A 509 -24.85 12.56 -12.12
CA GLY A 509 -25.14 13.97 -12.32
C GLY A 509 -26.02 14.63 -11.26
N THR A 510 -26.56 13.85 -10.31
CA THR A 510 -27.27 14.38 -9.13
C THR A 510 -26.33 15.29 -8.33
N ASN A 511 -26.86 16.40 -7.82
CA ASN A 511 -26.08 17.37 -7.06
C ASN A 511 -25.70 16.84 -5.66
N VAL A 512 -24.47 17.08 -5.22
CA VAL A 512 -24.02 16.69 -3.88
C VAL A 512 -24.78 17.45 -2.77
N GLN A 513 -25.11 18.73 -2.97
CA GLN A 513 -25.90 19.50 -2.00
C GLN A 513 -27.28 18.88 -1.79
N GLU A 514 -27.98 18.46 -2.86
CA GLU A 514 -29.30 17.81 -2.76
C GLU A 514 -29.24 16.52 -1.91
N ILE A 515 -28.15 15.75 -2.03
CA ILE A 515 -27.94 14.53 -1.25
C ILE A 515 -27.68 14.85 0.22
N ILE A 516 -26.89 15.89 0.50
CA ILE A 516 -26.63 16.36 1.86
C ILE A 516 -27.92 16.87 2.50
N ASP A 517 -28.73 17.65 1.78
CA ASP A 517 -30.01 18.17 2.24
C ASP A 517 -31.00 17.04 2.54
N HIS A 518 -31.04 16.01 1.68
CA HIS A 518 -31.84 14.80 1.92
C HIS A 518 -31.44 14.10 3.22
N CYS A 519 -30.14 14.09 3.55
CA CYS A 519 -29.62 13.54 4.79
C CYS A 519 -29.83 14.48 6.00
N GLY A 520 -30.59 15.57 5.85
CA GLY A 520 -30.87 16.53 6.92
C GLY A 520 -29.73 17.54 7.18
N GLY A 521 -28.80 17.65 6.25
CA GLY A 521 -27.67 18.57 6.31
C GLY A 521 -26.49 18.07 7.14
N VAL A 522 -25.46 18.91 7.20
CA VAL A 522 -24.30 18.74 8.08
C VAL A 522 -24.56 19.39 9.44
N THR A 523 -23.94 18.83 10.47
CA THR A 523 -23.94 19.36 11.84
C THR A 523 -22.53 19.85 12.19
N GLY A 524 -22.42 20.76 13.16
CA GLY A 524 -21.13 21.35 13.53
C GLY A 524 -20.66 22.47 12.60
N GLU A 525 -19.74 23.30 13.09
CA GLU A 525 -19.19 24.46 12.38
C GLU A 525 -17.77 24.22 11.85
N ASP A 526 -17.08 23.20 12.38
CA ASP A 526 -15.66 22.93 12.15
C ASP A 526 -15.45 21.54 11.53
N ILE A 527 -15.88 21.43 10.28
CA ILE A 527 -15.99 20.17 9.55
C ILE A 527 -15.27 20.22 8.21
N VAL A 528 -14.91 19.04 7.70
CA VAL A 528 -14.40 18.85 6.34
C VAL A 528 -15.30 17.86 5.61
N LEU A 529 -15.84 18.31 4.48
CA LEU A 529 -16.55 17.45 3.53
C LEU A 529 -15.56 16.81 2.56
N LYS A 530 -15.73 15.52 2.27
CA LYS A 530 -14.93 14.80 1.27
C LYS A 530 -15.79 13.94 0.35
N MET A 531 -15.35 13.85 -0.91
CA MET A 531 -15.81 12.89 -1.90
C MET A 531 -14.92 11.65 -1.81
N GLY A 532 -15.49 10.52 -1.39
CA GLY A 532 -14.79 9.28 -1.05
C GLY A 532 -14.50 9.14 0.45
N GLY A 533 -13.52 8.32 0.80
CA GLY A 533 -13.17 8.03 2.21
C GLY A 533 -12.16 9.04 2.80
N PRO A 534 -11.87 8.97 4.11
CA PRO A 534 -11.01 9.94 4.77
C PRO A 534 -9.54 9.87 4.31
N MET A 535 -9.08 8.71 3.83
CA MET A 535 -7.68 8.48 3.47
C MET A 535 -7.36 9.06 2.09
N MET A 536 -8.09 8.64 1.05
CA MET A 536 -7.84 9.09 -0.34
C MET A 536 -8.90 10.04 -0.91
N GLY A 537 -10.01 10.28 -0.21
CA GLY A 537 -11.09 11.15 -0.68
C GLY A 537 -10.65 12.62 -0.84
N ALA A 538 -11.22 13.27 -1.85
CA ALA A 538 -10.92 14.66 -2.18
C ALA A 538 -11.80 15.62 -1.35
N PRO A 539 -11.26 16.69 -0.77
CA PRO A 539 -12.06 17.72 -0.12
C PRO A 539 -13.10 18.34 -1.06
N ILE A 540 -14.32 18.55 -0.56
CA ILE A 540 -15.40 19.23 -1.26
C ILE A 540 -15.48 20.65 -0.70
N ASN A 541 -14.99 21.63 -1.45
CA ASN A 541 -15.06 23.04 -1.07
C ASN A 541 -16.35 23.72 -1.57
N ASP A 542 -16.98 23.14 -2.59
CA ASP A 542 -18.25 23.55 -3.16
C ASP A 542 -19.10 22.30 -3.33
N THR A 543 -20.24 22.25 -2.65
CA THR A 543 -21.20 21.15 -2.69
C THR A 543 -22.06 21.17 -3.95
N ASN A 544 -22.02 22.25 -4.74
CA ASN A 544 -22.70 22.35 -6.02
C ASN A 544 -21.91 21.65 -7.14
N VAL A 545 -21.62 20.36 -6.92
CA VAL A 545 -20.90 19.49 -7.85
C VAL A 545 -21.68 18.19 -8.07
N PRO A 546 -21.57 17.56 -9.25
CA PRO A 546 -22.32 16.34 -9.55
C PRO A 546 -21.68 15.08 -8.97
N ILE A 547 -22.52 14.09 -8.64
CA ILE A 547 -22.12 12.68 -8.49
C ILE A 547 -21.67 12.14 -9.85
N ILE A 548 -20.47 11.56 -9.90
CA ILE A 548 -19.89 10.98 -11.12
C ILE A 548 -19.62 9.49 -10.95
N LYS A 549 -19.19 8.81 -12.04
CA LYS A 549 -18.88 7.38 -12.02
C LYS A 549 -17.88 6.95 -10.95
N GLY A 550 -17.03 7.86 -10.45
CA GLY A 550 -16.05 7.61 -9.38
C GLY A 550 -16.48 8.00 -7.95
N SER A 551 -17.68 8.57 -7.76
CA SER A 551 -18.14 9.11 -6.47
C SER A 551 -18.72 8.03 -5.55
N ASN A 552 -17.90 7.32 -4.77
CA ASN A 552 -18.37 6.22 -3.90
C ASN A 552 -18.84 6.62 -2.51
N GLY A 553 -18.56 7.84 -2.08
CA GLY A 553 -19.08 8.34 -0.81
C GLY A 553 -19.02 9.85 -0.69
N ILE A 554 -19.82 10.38 0.23
CA ILE A 554 -19.77 11.74 0.74
C ILE A 554 -19.61 11.60 2.25
N ILE A 555 -18.51 12.11 2.81
CA ILE A 555 -18.29 12.08 4.25
C ILE A 555 -18.18 13.49 4.84
N ALA A 556 -18.74 13.67 6.04
CA ALA A 556 -18.54 14.85 6.87
C ALA A 556 -17.83 14.46 8.16
N ILE A 557 -16.57 14.86 8.31
CA ILE A 557 -15.70 14.51 9.44
C ILE A 557 -15.13 15.78 10.09
N ALA A 558 -14.56 15.65 11.29
CA ALA A 558 -13.93 16.77 11.97
C ALA A 558 -12.79 17.35 11.13
N ALA A 559 -12.64 18.68 11.16
CA ALA A 559 -11.49 19.32 10.56
C ALA A 559 -10.20 18.92 11.30
N ASP A 560 -9.15 18.63 10.52
CA ASP A 560 -7.83 18.33 11.06
C ASP A 560 -7.03 19.64 11.17
N HIS A 561 -6.91 20.15 12.40
CA HIS A 561 -6.12 21.33 12.74
C HIS A 561 -4.68 21.02 13.12
N THR A 562 -4.21 19.80 12.86
CA THR A 562 -2.83 19.47 13.19
C THR A 562 -1.85 20.24 12.32
N GLU A 563 -0.90 20.90 12.99
CA GLU A 563 0.14 21.68 12.32
C GLU A 563 1.32 20.79 11.91
N GLU A 564 1.82 21.02 10.70
CA GLU A 564 3.06 20.42 10.23
C GLU A 564 4.23 20.84 11.14
N LYS A 565 4.96 19.86 11.67
CA LYS A 565 6.20 20.04 12.43
C LYS A 565 7.39 19.49 11.65
N GLU A 566 8.59 19.85 12.08
CA GLU A 566 9.82 19.30 11.51
C GLU A 566 9.86 17.77 11.61
N CYS A 567 10.41 17.12 10.58
CA CYS A 567 10.53 15.68 10.55
C CYS A 567 11.53 15.18 11.60
N ILE A 568 11.05 14.39 12.56
CA ILE A 568 11.91 13.75 13.59
C ILE A 568 12.61 12.48 13.11
N LYS A 569 12.49 12.13 11.82
CA LYS A 569 13.15 10.98 11.16
C LYS A 569 12.88 9.62 11.84
N CYS A 570 11.69 9.43 12.41
CA CYS A 570 11.32 8.23 13.16
C CYS A 570 11.17 6.93 12.34
N GLY A 571 11.17 6.99 11.01
CA GLY A 571 11.08 5.80 10.15
C GLY A 571 9.66 5.24 9.94
N ARG A 572 8.66 5.64 10.76
CA ARG A 572 7.28 5.12 10.69
C ARG A 572 6.65 5.16 9.30
N CYS A 573 6.91 6.22 8.53
CA CYS A 573 6.41 6.35 7.15
C CYS A 573 6.92 5.26 6.19
N VAL A 574 8.09 4.68 6.44
CA VAL A 574 8.67 3.56 5.70
C VAL A 574 8.05 2.25 6.16
N ASP A 575 7.82 2.10 7.46
CA ASP A 575 7.24 0.88 8.06
C ASP A 575 5.82 0.62 7.55
N VAL A 576 5.04 1.68 7.34
CA VAL A 576 3.65 1.58 6.87
C VAL A 576 3.52 1.65 5.35
N CYS A 577 4.61 1.79 4.59
CA CYS A 577 4.50 1.91 3.14
C CYS A 577 4.24 0.54 2.50
N PRO A 578 3.05 0.30 1.90
CA PRO A 578 2.72 -1.00 1.32
C PRO A 578 3.55 -1.37 0.08
N MET A 579 4.14 -0.36 -0.55
CA MET A 579 5.04 -0.51 -1.70
C MET A 579 6.51 -0.60 -1.29
N GLU A 580 6.81 -0.64 0.01
CA GLU A 580 8.18 -0.71 0.54
C GLU A 580 9.06 0.49 0.09
N LEU A 581 8.43 1.65 -0.15
CA LEU A 581 9.09 2.88 -0.58
C LEU A 581 9.64 3.69 0.61
N LYS A 582 10.34 4.78 0.31
CA LYS A 582 10.94 5.69 1.30
C LYS A 582 10.31 7.08 1.25
N PRO A 583 9.10 7.30 1.81
CA PRO A 583 8.40 8.60 1.74
C PRO A 583 9.22 9.80 2.23
N LEU A 584 10.07 9.61 3.24
CA LEU A 584 10.96 10.66 3.73
C LEU A 584 11.94 11.15 2.65
N GLU A 585 12.48 10.24 1.84
CA GLU A 585 13.39 10.60 0.75
C GLU A 585 12.64 11.34 -0.36
N PHE A 586 11.40 10.94 -0.66
CA PHE A 586 10.55 11.70 -1.60
C PHE A 586 10.28 13.11 -1.11
N TYR A 587 9.98 13.27 0.18
CA TYR A 587 9.78 14.59 0.77
C TYR A 587 11.04 15.44 0.64
N LYS A 588 12.20 14.92 1.09
CA LYS A 588 13.50 15.60 1.03
C LYS A 588 13.87 16.02 -0.39
N TYR A 589 13.89 15.08 -1.33
CA TYR A 589 14.32 15.37 -2.71
C TYR A 589 13.28 16.15 -3.50
N GLY A 590 11.99 16.05 -3.13
CA GLY A 590 10.93 16.92 -3.62
C GLY A 590 11.18 18.38 -3.25
N GLN A 591 11.59 18.67 -2.01
CA GLN A 591 11.96 20.01 -1.58
C GLN A 591 13.21 20.55 -2.28
N LEU A 592 14.17 19.68 -2.61
CA LEU A 592 15.37 20.05 -3.34
C LEU A 592 15.16 20.21 -4.86
N GLY A 593 13.99 19.83 -5.38
CA GLY A 593 13.72 19.84 -6.82
C GLY A 593 14.48 18.78 -7.63
N ASP A 594 15.04 17.75 -6.97
CA ASP A 594 15.93 16.76 -7.59
C ASP A 594 15.12 15.65 -8.30
N ALA A 595 14.65 15.96 -9.50
CA ALA A 595 13.82 15.06 -10.30
C ALA A 595 14.52 13.74 -10.68
N GLU A 596 15.84 13.77 -10.94
CA GLU A 596 16.60 12.56 -11.29
C GLU A 596 16.69 11.60 -10.10
N LYS A 597 16.96 12.13 -8.91
CA LYS A 597 16.99 11.33 -7.70
C LYS A 597 15.62 10.76 -7.38
N LEU A 598 14.57 11.55 -7.47
CA LEU A 598 13.19 11.10 -7.27
C LEU A 598 12.80 9.97 -8.24
N LEU A 599 13.19 10.08 -9.51
CA LEU A 599 13.00 9.04 -10.50
C LEU A 599 13.77 7.76 -10.13
N SER A 600 15.04 7.88 -9.70
CA SER A 600 15.85 6.72 -9.27
C SER A 600 15.29 6.00 -8.03
N LEU A 601 14.46 6.69 -7.23
CA LEU A 601 13.77 6.15 -6.06
C LEU A 601 12.39 5.58 -6.39
N ASN A 602 12.02 5.48 -7.68
CA ASN A 602 10.75 4.97 -8.16
C ASN A 602 9.53 5.70 -7.56
N ILE A 603 9.57 7.03 -7.45
CA ILE A 603 8.47 7.80 -6.87
C ILE A 603 7.10 7.54 -7.55
N MET A 604 7.11 7.15 -8.83
CA MET A 604 5.90 6.84 -9.59
C MET A 604 5.19 5.56 -9.13
N ASP A 605 5.86 4.68 -8.38
CA ASP A 605 5.22 3.50 -7.78
C ASP A 605 4.35 3.85 -6.57
N CYS A 606 4.51 5.03 -6.00
CA CYS A 606 3.63 5.50 -4.94
C CYS A 606 2.22 5.73 -5.53
N PHE A 607 1.21 5.08 -4.95
CA PHE A 607 -0.19 5.28 -5.32
C PHE A 607 -0.96 6.19 -4.35
N SER A 608 -0.22 6.92 -3.51
CA SER A 608 -0.76 8.02 -2.70
C SER A 608 -1.83 7.61 -1.67
N CYS A 609 -1.69 6.43 -1.06
CA CYS A 609 -2.64 5.88 -0.08
C CYS A 609 -2.65 6.56 1.29
N LYS A 610 -1.86 7.60 1.55
CA LYS A 610 -1.85 8.30 2.85
C LYS A 610 -1.41 7.49 4.08
N CYS A 611 -1.07 6.20 3.99
CA CYS A 611 -0.55 5.43 5.13
C CYS A 611 0.59 6.17 5.86
N CYS A 612 1.54 6.71 5.10
CA CYS A 612 2.71 7.42 5.62
C CYS A 612 2.37 8.74 6.31
N GLU A 613 1.36 9.45 5.83
CA GLU A 613 0.89 10.73 6.38
C GLU A 613 0.05 10.50 7.63
N TYR A 614 -0.85 9.51 7.60
CA TYR A 614 -1.66 9.09 8.74
C TYR A 614 -0.81 8.75 9.98
N ILE A 615 0.28 8.00 9.80
CA ILE A 615 1.15 7.58 10.91
C ILE A 615 2.17 8.65 11.34
N CYS A 616 2.25 9.79 10.64
CA CYS A 616 3.33 10.75 10.81
C CYS A 616 3.18 11.53 12.12
N SER A 617 4.10 11.31 13.07
CA SER A 617 4.14 12.05 14.34
C SER A 617 4.32 13.57 14.16
N SER A 618 5.01 13.96 13.08
CA SER A 618 5.26 15.36 12.73
C SER A 618 4.14 15.98 11.87
N LYS A 619 3.06 15.24 11.57
CA LYS A 619 1.90 15.75 10.82
C LYS A 619 2.27 16.38 9.47
N ILE A 620 3.33 15.87 8.86
CA ILE A 620 3.76 16.29 7.53
C ILE A 620 2.76 15.75 6.52
N PRO A 621 2.18 16.59 5.64
CA PRO A 621 1.25 16.17 4.59
C PRO A 621 2.00 15.48 3.45
N LEU A 622 2.56 14.30 3.74
CA LEU A 622 3.48 13.59 2.85
C LEU A 622 2.85 13.30 1.48
N VAL A 623 1.56 13.02 1.39
CA VAL A 623 0.93 12.67 0.11
C VAL A 623 0.86 13.87 -0.83
N SER A 624 0.47 15.05 -0.34
CA SER A 624 0.41 16.26 -1.17
C SER A 624 1.81 16.62 -1.69
N LYS A 625 2.82 16.52 -0.82
CA LYS A 625 4.22 16.78 -1.16
C LYS A 625 4.79 15.76 -2.14
N ILE A 626 4.47 14.47 -1.97
CA ILE A 626 4.85 13.41 -2.91
C ILE A 626 4.17 13.62 -4.28
N ASN A 627 2.90 14.00 -4.32
CA ASN A 627 2.19 14.27 -5.57
C ASN A 627 2.81 15.46 -6.32
N ALA A 628 3.18 16.54 -5.61
CA ALA A 628 3.95 17.64 -6.19
C ALA A 628 5.31 17.16 -6.74
N ALA A 629 6.03 16.34 -5.96
CA ALA A 629 7.32 15.79 -6.36
C ALA A 629 7.23 14.86 -7.60
N LYS A 630 6.15 14.08 -7.76
CA LYS A 630 5.89 13.33 -9.01
C LYS A 630 5.80 14.25 -10.22
N GLY A 631 5.20 15.44 -10.06
CA GLY A 631 5.11 16.45 -11.11
C GLY A 631 6.48 16.87 -11.67
N LEU A 632 7.50 16.92 -10.83
CA LEU A 632 8.89 17.21 -11.24
C LEU A 632 9.49 16.11 -12.13
N VAL A 633 9.06 14.86 -11.94
CA VAL A 633 9.58 13.68 -12.65
C VAL A 633 8.89 13.46 -14.00
N MET A 634 7.65 13.90 -14.16
CA MET A 634 6.85 13.69 -15.38
C MET A 634 7.56 14.14 -16.68
N PRO A 635 8.29 15.28 -16.75
CA PRO A 635 9.03 15.67 -17.95
C PRO A 635 10.16 14.70 -18.33
N LEU A 636 10.79 14.04 -17.35
CA LEU A 636 11.87 13.07 -17.59
C LEU A 636 11.33 11.77 -18.21
N LEU A 637 10.12 11.36 -17.82
CA LEU A 637 9.45 10.18 -18.36
C LEU A 637 9.01 10.37 -19.81
N LYS A 638 8.65 11.59 -20.22
CA LYS A 638 8.25 11.91 -21.60
C LYS A 638 9.42 11.94 -22.60
N LYS A 639 10.67 11.99 -22.11
CA LYS A 639 11.89 12.02 -22.94
C LYS A 639 12.48 10.64 -23.22
N LYS A 640 11.99 9.60 -22.54
CA LYS A 640 12.28 8.19 -22.79
C LYS A 640 11.12 7.57 -23.57
#